data_AF-A9V319-F1
#
_entry.id   AF-A9V319-F1
#
_cell.length_a   1.000
_cell.length_b   1.000
_cell.length_c   1.000
_cell.angle_alpha   90.00
_cell.angle_beta   90.00
_cell.angle_gamma   90.00
#
_symmetry.space_group_name_H-M   'P 1'
#
loop_
_entity.id
_entity.type
_entity.pdbx_description
1 polymer ?
#
loop_
_entity_poly.entity_id
_entity_poly.type
_entity_poly.pdbx_seq_one_letter_code
_entity_poly.pdbx_strand_id
1 'polypeptide(L)'
;MFMAAVPIALFLQIGFVIFAPETPRYLIKQRHEAAARRVLALFRHPAAIDLEVSEVHAANQEAEGMWRDLLEPNVLYGLYVGAMLSAIQQFTGVNAVNFYAQTVLTDAGFSKSKAFFFSIFIGVVKVFFVAVAVVLIDRAGRRILILVGIVGMTVSTLLLAAMFQIRESTGSISTGEGWIALVSLFCFMGFYEVSLGPAVWLYLSEIFPLKVNHGYGGAAWTCVCMCVCVCVCVCVCVCVCVCVCVCVCIKGKALSVSGFLNWLFVLVVSQTFPLMCSLVSRAHTHTHTDERAERDKMAAPHEQDESVAAAEVDVVDVDAEDDVKSPKSHCRFYKPKFPEVDDVVMVNVKSIQEMGAYVQLLEYDGIDGMILLSELSRRRIRSLNKLIRVGRHECVVVMRVDEEKGYIDLSKRRVSPEEAKKCEDKFNRAKIVNSILRNVADNTNFDLETLYEQTAWKLEATSGPSSSFDLFKLAITEKPEIFDSFDIPEEIKDALRKKIQHRLTPQAEKIRADIDVTCYAYEGINAVKAALKAAIALSTPELPINVNLIAPPLYVVTTHSLDKTKGVALLGEALEAIKKVIEEKGGDLKIKMAPRAVTETDDSELAKLMEKFEKENEEGSGDDDDDEYNEEGMVGPDM
;
A
#
# COMPACT_ATOMS: atom_id res chain seq x y z
N MET A 1 38.34 -0.53 27.07
CA MET A 1 37.91 -1.02 25.74
C MET A 1 36.66 -0.29 25.23
N PHE A 2 35.57 -0.19 25.99
CA PHE A 2 34.34 0.48 25.52
C PHE A 2 34.47 1.98 25.19
N MET A 3 35.22 2.79 25.96
CA MET A 3 35.45 4.20 25.60
C MET A 3 36.29 4.42 24.32
N ALA A 4 37.10 3.44 23.92
CA ALA A 4 37.88 3.51 22.68
C ALA A 4 37.10 3.00 21.45
N ALA A 5 36.08 2.16 21.66
CA ALA A 5 35.25 1.61 20.59
C ALA A 5 34.19 2.61 20.10
N VAL A 6 33.69 3.48 20.98
CA VAL A 6 32.68 4.52 20.66
C VAL A 6 33.14 5.48 19.55
N PRO A 7 34.35 6.07 19.59
CA PRO A 7 34.80 6.95 18.52
C PRO A 7 35.04 6.21 17.20
N ILE A 8 35.46 4.94 17.23
CA ILE A 8 35.63 4.12 16.02
C ILE A 8 34.27 3.77 15.40
N ALA A 9 33.29 3.42 16.23
CA ALA A 9 31.92 3.14 15.79
C ALA A 9 31.25 4.39 15.23
N LEU A 10 31.40 5.56 15.90
CA LEU A 10 30.91 6.84 15.41
C LEU A 10 31.58 7.24 14.09
N PHE A 11 32.90 7.05 13.97
CA PHE A 11 33.62 7.36 12.73
C PHE A 11 33.17 6.47 11.56
N LEU A 12 32.99 5.16 11.80
CA LEU A 12 32.46 4.23 10.80
C LEU A 12 31.01 4.56 10.42
N GLN A 13 30.18 4.92 11.39
CA GLN A 13 28.77 5.22 11.17
C GLN A 13 28.58 6.58 10.46
N ILE A 14 29.36 7.59 10.83
CA ILE A 14 29.41 8.88 10.13
C ILE A 14 29.97 8.70 8.72
N GLY A 15 31.02 7.89 8.56
CA GLY A 15 31.56 7.53 7.24
C GLY A 15 30.51 6.86 6.35
N PHE A 16 29.72 5.93 6.91
CA PHE A 16 28.66 5.26 6.17
C PHE A 16 27.53 6.22 5.76
N VAL A 17 27.16 7.17 6.63
CA VAL A 17 26.13 8.17 6.30
C VAL A 17 26.59 9.16 5.23
N ILE A 18 27.87 9.53 5.21
CA ILE A 18 28.42 10.48 4.24
C ILE A 18 28.67 9.81 2.87
N PHE A 19 29.10 8.54 2.85
CA PHE A 19 29.46 7.84 1.62
C PHE A 19 28.34 6.96 1.04
N ALA A 20 27.29 6.64 1.81
CA ALA A 20 26.18 5.87 1.26
C ALA A 20 25.39 6.73 0.27
N PRO A 21 25.20 6.28 -0.98
CA PRO A 21 24.34 6.97 -1.93
C PRO A 21 22.91 7.01 -1.39
N GLU A 22 22.23 8.13 -1.60
CA GLU A 22 20.82 8.28 -1.24
C GLU A 22 19.98 7.16 -1.90
N THR A 23 18.98 6.67 -1.18
CA THR A 23 18.16 5.56 -1.68
C THR A 23 17.53 5.94 -3.04
N PRO A 24 17.56 5.05 -4.07
CA PRO A 24 17.05 5.37 -5.40
C PRO A 24 15.62 5.90 -5.42
N ARG A 25 14.79 5.42 -4.50
CA ARG A 25 13.39 5.81 -4.33
C ARG A 25 13.21 7.23 -3.80
N TYR A 26 14.12 7.70 -2.95
CA TYR A 26 14.16 9.10 -2.48
C TYR A 26 14.47 10.04 -3.64
N LEU A 27 15.44 9.69 -4.48
CA LEU A 27 15.79 10.45 -5.68
C LEU A 27 14.64 10.49 -6.71
N ILE A 28 13.88 9.40 -6.84
CA ILE A 28 12.65 9.35 -7.66
C ILE A 28 11.55 10.25 -7.06
N LYS A 29 11.37 10.25 -5.73
CA LYS A 29 10.40 11.13 -5.04
C LYS A 29 10.73 12.62 -5.20
N GLN A 30 12.01 12.98 -5.24
CA GLN A 30 12.47 14.34 -5.53
C GLN A 30 12.44 14.73 -7.02
N ARG A 31 11.92 13.86 -7.91
CA ARG A 31 11.91 14.04 -9.38
C ARG A 31 13.30 14.11 -10.03
N HIS A 32 14.34 13.60 -9.36
CA HIS A 32 15.70 13.52 -9.87
C HIS A 32 16.00 12.13 -10.47
N GLU A 33 15.25 11.73 -11.50
CA GLU A 33 15.34 10.39 -12.12
C GLU A 33 16.72 10.07 -12.70
N ALA A 34 17.41 11.06 -13.26
CA ALA A 34 18.76 10.88 -13.81
C ALA A 34 19.82 10.58 -12.73
N ALA A 35 19.59 10.97 -11.48
CA ALA A 35 20.43 10.60 -10.35
C ALA A 35 20.06 9.20 -9.83
N ALA A 36 18.76 8.89 -9.75
CA ALA A 36 18.27 7.57 -9.35
C ALA A 36 18.76 6.45 -10.28
N ARG A 37 18.68 6.66 -11.60
CA ARG A 37 19.19 5.72 -12.62
C ARG A 37 20.70 5.49 -12.49
N ARG A 38 21.48 6.52 -12.13
CA ARG A 38 22.93 6.38 -11.90
C ARG A 38 23.25 5.53 -10.66
N VAL A 39 22.48 5.66 -9.59
CA VAL A 39 22.65 4.83 -8.37
C VAL A 39 22.21 3.39 -8.62
N LEU A 40 21.11 3.17 -9.35
CA LEU A 40 20.63 1.82 -9.72
C LEU A 40 21.58 1.09 -10.67
N ALA A 41 22.20 1.81 -11.60
CA ALA A 41 23.20 1.27 -12.52
C ALA A 41 24.47 0.75 -11.82
N LEU A 42 24.69 1.10 -10.54
CA LEU A 42 25.82 0.62 -9.76
C LEU A 42 25.65 -0.84 -9.28
N PHE A 43 24.40 -1.29 -9.14
CA PHE A 43 24.07 -2.59 -8.53
C PHE A 43 23.31 -3.54 -9.47
N ARG A 44 22.70 -3.03 -10.55
CA ARG A 44 21.82 -3.78 -11.45
C ARG A 44 22.21 -3.63 -12.92
N HIS A 45 21.78 -4.61 -13.72
CA HIS A 45 22.00 -4.64 -15.16
C HIS A 45 21.12 -3.58 -15.87
N PRO A 46 21.62 -2.87 -16.90
CA PRO A 46 20.93 -1.72 -17.52
C PRO A 46 19.51 -1.98 -18.03
N ALA A 47 19.19 -3.21 -18.46
CA ALA A 47 17.85 -3.58 -18.94
C ALA A 47 16.78 -3.68 -17.84
N ALA A 48 17.18 -3.88 -16.57
CA ALA A 48 16.25 -4.02 -15.44
C ALA A 48 15.94 -2.68 -14.74
N ILE A 49 16.70 -1.62 -15.06
CA ILE A 49 16.62 -0.33 -14.36
C ILE A 49 15.30 0.38 -14.68
N ASP A 50 14.85 0.34 -15.93
CA ASP A 50 13.60 1.01 -16.33
C ASP A 50 12.36 0.33 -15.76
N LEU A 51 12.40 -1.00 -15.62
CA LEU A 51 11.35 -1.80 -15.02
C LEU A 51 11.23 -1.49 -13.52
N GLU A 52 12.35 -1.44 -12.80
CA GLU A 52 12.40 -1.14 -11.36
C GLU A 52 12.03 0.33 -11.06
N VAL A 53 12.40 1.28 -11.93
CA VAL A 53 11.94 2.68 -11.83
C VAL A 53 10.42 2.78 -12.01
N SER A 54 9.84 2.01 -12.93
CA SER A 54 8.38 1.97 -13.14
C SER A 54 7.63 1.32 -11.98
N GLU A 55 8.18 0.26 -11.38
CA GLU A 55 7.63 -0.38 -10.17
C GLU A 55 7.68 0.57 -8.96
N VAL A 56 8.76 1.35 -8.83
CA VAL A 56 8.90 2.35 -7.77
C VAL A 56 7.90 3.51 -7.94
N HIS A 57 7.59 3.90 -9.18
CA HIS A 57 6.54 4.88 -9.47
C HIS A 57 5.15 4.34 -9.15
N ALA A 58 4.85 3.10 -9.56
CA ALA A 58 3.58 2.44 -9.24
C ALA A 58 3.38 2.28 -7.72
N ALA A 59 4.44 1.93 -6.99
CA ALA A 59 4.39 1.75 -5.54
C ALA A 59 4.45 3.07 -4.75
N ASN A 60 4.76 4.21 -5.38
CA ASN A 60 4.65 5.55 -4.76
C ASN A 60 3.26 6.18 -4.96
N GLN A 61 2.46 5.68 -5.92
CA GLN A 61 1.07 6.08 -6.10
C GLN A 61 0.12 5.39 -5.10
N GLU A 62 0.54 4.27 -4.50
CA GLU A 62 -0.16 3.67 -3.37
C GLU A 62 0.14 4.47 -2.09
N ALA A 63 -0.92 4.98 -1.46
CA ALA A 63 -0.86 5.92 -0.33
C ALA A 63 0.15 5.51 0.77
N GLU A 64 0.91 6.50 1.27
CA GLU A 64 1.86 6.31 2.39
C GLU A 64 1.13 5.67 3.59
N GLY A 65 1.60 4.48 4.00
CA GLY A 65 1.00 3.72 5.09
C GLY A 65 0.90 4.55 6.36
N MET A 66 -0.33 4.76 6.83
CA MET A 66 -0.61 5.49 8.06
C MET A 66 -0.35 4.56 9.25
N TRP A 67 -0.03 5.07 10.44
CA TRP A 67 0.18 4.26 11.67
C TRP A 67 -0.93 3.25 11.99
N ARG A 68 -2.10 3.42 11.37
CA ARG A 68 -3.30 2.58 11.51
C ARG A 68 -3.25 1.32 10.64
N ASP A 69 -2.46 1.32 9.58
CA ASP A 69 -2.32 0.17 8.66
C ASP A 69 -1.44 -0.94 9.29
N LEU A 70 -0.63 -0.58 10.29
CA LEU A 70 0.05 -1.55 11.16
C LEU A 70 -0.90 -2.37 12.05
N LEU A 71 -2.13 -1.88 12.28
CA LEU A 71 -3.15 -2.59 13.07
C LEU A 71 -4.03 -3.52 12.23
N GLU A 72 -3.74 -3.67 10.94
CA GLU A 72 -4.42 -4.67 10.15
C GLU A 72 -4.07 -6.09 10.64
N PRO A 73 -5.05 -7.00 10.72
CA PRO A 73 -4.85 -8.33 11.29
C PRO A 73 -3.78 -9.15 10.55
N ASN A 74 -3.60 -8.95 9.25
CA ASN A 74 -2.55 -9.61 8.46
C ASN A 74 -1.14 -9.08 8.82
N VAL A 75 -1.01 -7.77 9.01
CA VAL A 75 0.25 -7.11 9.39
C VAL A 75 0.59 -7.40 10.85
N LEU A 76 -0.41 -7.41 11.74
CA LEU A 76 -0.26 -7.81 13.14
C LEU A 76 0.19 -9.27 13.29
N TYR A 77 -0.28 -10.18 12.42
CA TYR A 77 0.20 -11.56 12.43
C TYR A 77 1.69 -11.63 12.04
N GLY A 78 2.11 -10.91 11.00
CA GLY A 78 3.53 -10.77 10.63
C GLY A 78 4.38 -10.17 11.76
N LEU A 79 3.86 -9.12 12.42
CA LEU A 79 4.48 -8.48 13.59
C LEU A 79 4.64 -9.45 14.77
N TYR A 80 3.61 -10.24 15.05
CA TYR A 80 3.64 -11.25 16.12
C TYR A 80 4.67 -12.35 15.82
N VAL A 81 4.65 -12.90 14.61
CA VAL A 81 5.61 -13.94 14.18
C VAL A 81 7.04 -13.42 14.25
N GLY A 82 7.27 -12.20 13.78
CA GLY A 82 8.58 -11.56 13.84
C GLY A 82 9.05 -11.29 15.27
N ALA A 83 8.20 -10.73 16.13
CA ALA A 83 8.54 -10.46 17.52
C ALA A 83 8.83 -11.75 18.30
N MET A 84 8.07 -12.81 18.04
CA MET A 84 8.31 -14.14 18.63
C MET A 84 9.62 -14.75 18.13
N LEU A 85 9.95 -14.61 16.84
CA LEU A 85 11.21 -15.11 16.28
C LEU A 85 12.42 -14.38 16.89
N SER A 86 12.35 -13.06 17.07
CA SER A 86 13.38 -12.28 17.76
C SER A 86 13.50 -12.63 19.25
N ALA A 87 12.39 -12.92 19.93
CA ALA A 87 12.42 -13.40 21.31
C ALA A 87 13.10 -14.77 21.41
N ILE A 88 12.75 -15.71 20.53
CA ILE A 88 13.37 -17.05 20.45
C ILE A 88 14.87 -16.94 20.21
N GLN A 89 15.30 -16.03 19.33
CA GLN A 89 16.72 -15.75 19.10
C GLN A 89 17.47 -15.43 20.40
N GLN A 90 16.90 -14.60 21.28
CA GLN A 90 17.53 -14.26 22.57
C GLN A 90 17.54 -15.43 23.56
N PHE A 91 16.49 -16.26 23.56
CA PHE A 91 16.41 -17.45 24.42
C PHE A 91 17.41 -18.54 24.07
N THR A 92 18.03 -18.51 22.89
CA THR A 92 19.13 -19.43 22.55
C THR A 92 20.36 -19.31 23.45
N GLY A 93 20.47 -18.22 24.23
CA GLY A 93 21.57 -18.02 25.17
C GLY A 93 22.87 -17.55 24.52
N VAL A 94 22.86 -17.20 23.23
CA VAL A 94 24.05 -16.78 22.47
C VAL A 94 24.82 -15.63 23.13
N ASN A 95 24.13 -14.67 23.77
CA ASN A 95 24.78 -13.56 24.46
C ASN A 95 25.60 -14.04 25.66
N ALA A 96 25.08 -15.00 26.43
CA ALA A 96 25.82 -15.59 27.54
C ALA A 96 27.06 -16.34 27.04
N VAL A 97 26.92 -17.11 25.96
CA VAL A 97 28.06 -17.82 25.35
C VAL A 97 29.11 -16.85 24.83
N ASN A 98 28.72 -15.75 24.18
CA ASN A 98 29.65 -14.72 23.67
C ASN A 98 30.41 -14.01 24.81
N PHE A 99 29.74 -13.63 25.89
CA PHE A 99 30.37 -12.92 27.00
C PHE A 99 31.22 -13.83 27.89
N TYR A 100 30.80 -15.08 28.08
CA TYR A 100 31.46 -16.03 28.98
C TYR A 100 32.32 -17.06 28.24
N ALA A 101 32.51 -16.96 26.92
CA ALA A 101 33.33 -17.91 26.14
C ALA A 101 34.72 -18.15 26.76
N GLN A 102 35.43 -17.09 27.14
CA GLN A 102 36.76 -17.22 27.78
C GLN A 102 36.70 -17.96 29.12
N THR A 103 35.66 -17.71 29.91
CA THR A 103 35.43 -18.36 31.20
C THR A 103 35.09 -19.84 31.01
N VAL A 104 34.18 -20.16 30.09
CA VAL A 104 33.77 -21.53 29.72
C VAL A 104 34.99 -22.34 29.27
N LEU A 105 35.87 -21.75 28.45
CA LEU A 105 37.10 -22.42 28.00
C LEU A 105 38.13 -22.59 29.10
N THR A 106 38.23 -21.64 30.02
CA THR A 106 39.11 -21.77 31.19
C THR A 106 38.60 -22.86 32.14
N ASP A 107 37.28 -22.94 32.33
CA ASP A 107 36.62 -23.96 33.12
C ASP A 107 36.67 -25.35 32.50
N ALA A 108 36.78 -25.43 31.17
CA ALA A 108 37.02 -26.66 30.40
C ALA A 108 38.48 -27.16 30.49
N GLY A 109 39.35 -26.50 31.27
CA GLY A 109 40.71 -26.96 31.56
C GLY A 109 41.82 -26.33 30.69
N PHE A 110 41.49 -25.36 29.83
CA PHE A 110 42.51 -24.62 29.09
C PHE A 110 43.15 -23.52 29.95
N SER A 111 44.47 -23.34 29.82
CA SER A 111 45.16 -22.20 30.43
C SER A 111 44.63 -20.87 29.88
N LYS A 112 44.61 -19.83 30.71
CA LYS A 112 44.09 -18.49 30.37
C LYS A 112 44.66 -17.93 29.05
N SER A 113 45.94 -18.19 28.76
CA SER A 113 46.55 -17.78 27.48
C SER A 113 45.96 -18.52 26.28
N LYS A 114 45.73 -19.84 26.38
CA LYS A 114 45.13 -20.63 25.29
C LYS A 114 43.64 -20.30 25.11
N ALA A 115 42.90 -20.13 26.21
CA ALA A 115 41.50 -19.72 26.18
C ALA A 115 41.31 -18.35 25.50
N PHE A 116 42.24 -17.41 25.71
CA PHE A 116 42.25 -16.13 25.01
C PHE A 116 42.44 -16.29 23.49
N PHE A 117 43.42 -17.08 23.05
CA PHE A 117 43.63 -17.35 21.62
C PHE A 117 42.43 -18.03 20.96
N PHE A 118 41.82 -19.03 21.62
CA PHE A 118 40.62 -19.68 21.10
C PHE A 118 39.43 -18.73 21.05
N SER A 119 39.29 -17.81 22.00
CA SER A 119 38.24 -16.78 21.96
C SER A 119 38.41 -15.81 20.81
N ILE A 120 39.63 -15.46 20.41
CA ILE A 120 39.89 -14.67 19.19
C ILE A 120 39.50 -15.50 17.96
N PHE A 121 39.87 -16.79 17.96
CA PHE A 121 39.54 -17.69 16.86
C PHE A 121 38.02 -17.88 16.67
N ILE A 122 37.23 -17.88 17.75
CA ILE A 122 35.75 -17.83 17.68
C ILE A 122 35.29 -16.62 16.86
N GLY A 123 35.91 -15.46 17.02
CA GLY A 123 35.60 -14.26 16.23
C GLY A 123 35.87 -14.45 14.73
N VAL A 124 37.00 -15.06 14.36
CA VAL A 124 37.35 -15.34 12.95
C VAL A 124 36.37 -16.35 12.34
N VAL A 125 36.05 -17.40 13.08
CA VAL A 125 35.12 -18.45 12.67
C VAL A 125 33.71 -17.86 12.44
N LYS A 126 33.27 -16.92 13.27
CA LYS A 126 32.00 -16.19 13.06
C LYS A 126 31.96 -15.48 11.72
N VAL A 127 32.98 -14.68 11.41
CA VAL A 127 33.05 -13.95 10.13
C VAL A 127 32.98 -14.90 8.93
N PHE A 128 33.72 -16.02 9.01
CA PHE A 128 33.70 -17.05 7.97
C PHE A 128 32.31 -17.66 7.79
N PHE A 129 31.64 -18.07 8.88
CA PHE A 129 30.32 -18.68 8.80
C PHE A 129 29.23 -17.70 8.35
N VAL A 130 29.35 -16.41 8.69
CA VAL A 130 28.44 -15.37 8.17
C VAL A 130 28.59 -15.24 6.64
N ALA A 131 29.81 -15.25 6.11
CA ALA A 131 30.03 -15.22 4.66
C ALA A 131 29.42 -16.45 3.97
N VAL A 132 29.57 -17.64 4.57
CA VAL A 132 28.93 -18.86 4.08
C VAL A 132 27.40 -18.73 4.14
N ALA A 133 26.86 -18.17 5.22
CA ALA A 133 25.42 -18.01 5.43
C ALA A 133 24.77 -17.15 4.33
N VAL A 134 25.43 -16.04 3.94
CA VAL A 134 24.95 -15.16 2.86
C VAL A 134 24.85 -15.90 1.53
N VAL A 135 25.78 -16.80 1.22
CA VAL A 135 25.71 -17.60 -0.02
C VAL A 135 24.65 -18.71 0.10
N LEU A 136 24.51 -19.30 1.30
CA LEU A 136 23.62 -20.44 1.51
C LEU A 136 22.14 -20.03 1.59
N ILE A 137 21.85 -18.82 2.09
CA ILE A 137 20.47 -18.36 2.32
C ILE A 137 19.69 -18.21 1.02
N ASP A 138 20.36 -17.80 -0.06
CA ASP A 138 19.77 -17.64 -1.38
C ASP A 138 19.56 -18.98 -2.10
N ARG A 139 20.35 -20.02 -1.76
CA ARG A 139 20.28 -21.35 -2.40
C ARG A 139 19.39 -22.36 -1.70
N ALA A 140 19.44 -22.45 -0.37
CA ALA A 140 18.83 -23.55 0.39
C ALA A 140 17.41 -23.23 0.90
N GLY A 141 16.98 -21.98 0.79
CA GLY A 141 15.71 -21.51 1.33
C GLY A 141 15.77 -21.26 2.86
N ARG A 142 15.11 -20.18 3.27
CA ARG A 142 15.23 -19.61 4.63
C ARG A 142 14.69 -20.50 5.74
N ARG A 143 13.57 -21.19 5.47
CA ARG A 143 12.91 -22.08 6.45
C ARG A 143 13.78 -23.30 6.81
N ILE A 144 14.42 -23.89 5.82
CA ILE A 144 15.28 -25.07 6.01
C ILE A 144 16.50 -24.67 6.83
N LEU A 145 17.11 -23.52 6.52
CA LEU A 145 18.27 -23.00 7.23
C LEU A 145 18.01 -22.76 8.72
N ILE A 146 16.85 -22.17 9.05
CA ILE A 146 16.43 -21.95 10.45
C ILE A 146 16.23 -23.27 11.19
N LEU A 147 15.55 -24.25 10.57
CA LEU A 147 15.27 -25.55 11.20
C LEU A 147 16.54 -26.36 11.44
N VAL A 148 17.42 -26.46 10.44
CA VAL A 148 18.71 -27.16 10.55
C VAL A 148 19.58 -26.50 11.62
N GLY A 149 19.59 -25.17 11.68
CA GLY A 149 20.28 -24.41 12.72
C GLY A 149 19.81 -24.74 14.13
N ILE A 150 18.49 -24.74 14.36
CA ILE A 150 17.92 -25.06 15.68
C ILE A 150 18.28 -26.49 16.11
N VAL A 151 18.22 -27.45 15.20
CA VAL A 151 18.65 -28.84 15.47
C VAL A 151 20.15 -28.91 15.79
N GLY A 152 20.99 -28.23 15.00
CA GLY A 152 22.44 -28.17 15.26
C GLY A 152 22.79 -27.52 16.60
N MET A 153 22.09 -26.44 16.97
CA MET A 153 22.27 -25.75 18.25
C MET A 153 21.80 -26.59 19.44
N THR A 154 20.67 -27.30 19.31
CA THR A 154 20.18 -28.16 20.40
C THR A 154 21.13 -29.32 20.65
N VAL A 155 21.62 -29.99 19.60
CA VAL A 155 22.59 -31.09 19.74
C VAL A 155 23.91 -30.60 20.36
N SER A 156 24.43 -29.46 19.92
CA SER A 156 25.70 -28.92 20.43
C SER A 156 25.61 -28.44 21.89
N THR A 157 24.51 -27.79 22.27
CA THR A 157 24.28 -27.38 23.66
C THR A 157 24.06 -28.57 24.60
N LEU A 158 23.35 -29.61 24.13
CA LEU A 158 23.21 -30.86 24.90
C LEU A 158 24.55 -31.57 25.10
N LEU A 159 25.40 -31.58 24.07
CA LEU A 159 26.76 -32.11 24.17
C LEU A 159 27.60 -31.31 25.17
N LEU A 160 27.56 -29.98 25.10
CA LEU A 160 28.26 -29.12 26.05
C LEU A 160 27.78 -29.33 27.49
N ALA A 161 26.46 -29.45 27.71
CA ALA A 161 25.88 -29.71 29.01
C ALA A 161 26.29 -31.08 29.58
N ALA A 162 26.29 -32.13 28.74
CA ALA A 162 26.74 -33.47 29.14
C ALA A 162 28.21 -33.46 29.58
N MET A 163 29.09 -32.74 28.87
CA MET A 163 30.50 -32.61 29.24
C MET A 163 30.69 -31.95 30.61
N PHE A 164 29.92 -30.91 30.93
CA PHE A 164 29.98 -30.26 32.24
C PHE A 164 29.45 -31.13 33.37
N GLN A 165 28.48 -32.01 33.13
CA GLN A 165 28.02 -32.99 34.14
C GLN A 165 29.05 -34.10 34.39
N ILE A 166 29.74 -34.57 33.35
CA ILE A 166 30.83 -35.55 33.48
C ILE A 166 31.99 -34.95 34.27
N ARG A 167 32.29 -33.67 34.08
CA ARG A 167 33.27 -32.93 34.89
C ARG A 167 32.92 -32.94 36.38
N GLU A 168 31.67 -32.68 36.74
CA GLU A 168 31.22 -32.58 38.14
C GLU A 168 31.30 -33.93 38.88
N SER A 169 31.11 -35.03 38.16
CA SER A 169 31.18 -36.39 38.71
C SER A 169 32.60 -36.97 38.80
N THR A 170 33.53 -36.53 37.95
CA THR A 170 34.88 -37.14 37.85
C THR A 170 36.01 -36.28 38.47
N GLY A 171 35.75 -35.01 38.79
CA GLY A 171 36.63 -34.14 39.60
C GLY A 171 37.96 -33.73 38.95
N SER A 172 38.36 -34.32 37.82
CA SER A 172 39.53 -33.94 37.02
C SER A 172 39.23 -34.09 35.54
N ILE A 173 39.54 -33.05 34.77
CA ILE A 173 39.36 -33.01 33.31
C ILE A 173 40.61 -33.57 32.65
N SER A 174 40.45 -34.64 31.88
CA SER A 174 41.44 -35.06 30.88
C SER A 174 41.54 -33.99 29.79
N THR A 175 42.75 -33.73 29.28
CA THR A 175 42.95 -32.80 28.15
C THR A 175 42.08 -33.12 26.93
N GLY A 176 41.68 -34.39 26.74
CA GLY A 176 40.76 -34.82 25.68
C GLY A 176 39.32 -34.31 25.83
N GLU A 177 38.82 -34.17 27.06
CA GLU A 177 37.45 -33.71 27.33
C GLU A 177 37.30 -32.21 27.09
N GLY A 178 38.35 -31.43 27.36
CA GLY A 178 38.40 -30.00 27.03
C GLY A 178 38.29 -29.72 25.53
N TRP A 179 38.87 -30.58 24.68
CA TRP A 179 38.74 -30.45 23.21
C TRP A 179 37.30 -30.71 22.74
N ILE A 180 36.58 -31.63 23.37
CA ILE A 180 35.16 -31.90 23.03
C ILE A 180 34.29 -30.69 23.40
N ALA A 181 34.52 -30.09 24.58
CA ALA A 181 33.85 -28.85 24.98
C ALA A 181 34.15 -27.70 24.01
N LEU A 182 35.41 -27.55 23.58
CA LEU A 182 35.82 -26.57 22.57
C LEU A 182 35.07 -26.78 21.24
N VAL A 183 35.07 -28.00 20.69
CA VAL A 183 34.40 -28.32 19.42
C VAL A 183 32.89 -28.09 19.52
N SER A 184 32.25 -28.52 20.61
CA SER A 184 30.82 -28.30 20.81
C SER A 184 30.46 -26.80 20.88
N LEU A 185 31.31 -25.98 21.50
CA LEU A 185 31.16 -24.53 21.55
C LEU A 185 31.29 -23.89 20.15
N PHE A 186 32.28 -24.33 19.36
CA PHE A 186 32.44 -23.87 17.97
C PHE A 186 31.28 -24.29 17.07
N CYS A 187 30.79 -25.53 17.20
CA CYS A 187 29.63 -26.01 16.47
C CYS A 187 28.37 -25.20 16.82
N PHE A 188 28.13 -24.93 18.11
CA PHE A 188 27.02 -24.07 18.54
C PHE A 188 27.09 -22.68 17.90
N MET A 189 28.27 -22.03 17.94
CA MET A 189 28.46 -20.72 17.31
C MET A 189 28.29 -20.77 15.79
N GLY A 190 28.86 -21.77 15.12
CA GLY A 190 28.77 -21.92 13.66
C GLY A 190 27.32 -22.10 13.19
N PHE A 191 26.56 -23.01 13.84
CA PHE A 191 25.15 -23.20 13.51
C PHE A 191 24.30 -21.96 13.80
N TYR A 192 24.61 -21.20 14.86
CA TYR A 192 23.93 -19.94 15.14
C TYR A 192 24.17 -18.89 14.03
N GLU A 193 25.43 -18.68 13.61
CA GLU A 193 25.78 -17.68 12.60
C GLU A 193 25.29 -18.08 11.19
N VAL A 194 25.15 -19.38 10.89
CA VAL A 194 24.58 -19.85 9.63
C VAL A 194 23.05 -19.73 9.59
N SER A 195 22.38 -19.80 10.75
CA SER A 195 20.92 -19.82 10.83
C SER A 195 20.34 -18.51 11.39
N LEU A 196 20.08 -18.46 12.69
CA LEU A 196 19.33 -17.41 13.35
C LEU A 196 20.03 -16.05 13.32
N GLY A 197 21.36 -16.01 13.18
CA GLY A 197 22.13 -14.77 13.09
C GLY A 197 21.62 -13.86 11.95
N PRO A 198 21.86 -14.22 10.68
CA PRO A 198 21.44 -13.43 9.52
C PRO A 198 19.98 -13.67 9.11
N ALA A 199 19.46 -14.91 9.26
CA ALA A 199 18.15 -15.25 8.73
C ALA A 199 17.01 -14.55 9.47
N VAL A 200 17.12 -14.28 10.77
CA VAL A 200 16.08 -13.55 11.51
C VAL A 200 15.96 -12.13 10.98
N TRP A 201 17.06 -11.39 10.84
CA TRP A 201 17.03 -10.01 10.33
C TRP A 201 16.47 -9.93 8.89
N LEU A 202 16.86 -10.88 8.03
CA LEU A 202 16.40 -10.93 6.65
C LEU A 202 14.94 -11.37 6.51
N TYR A 203 14.50 -12.37 7.28
CA TYR A 203 13.12 -12.83 7.27
C TYR A 203 12.16 -11.75 7.77
N LEU A 204 12.61 -10.95 8.74
CA LEU A 204 11.85 -9.82 9.26
C LEU A 204 11.65 -8.71 8.24
N SER A 205 12.61 -8.48 7.35
CA SER A 205 12.45 -7.50 6.25
C SER A 205 11.53 -7.99 5.13
N GLU A 206 11.19 -9.28 5.07
CA GLU A 206 10.40 -9.87 3.97
C GLU A 206 8.96 -10.20 4.33
N ILE A 207 8.66 -10.41 5.62
CA ILE A 207 7.30 -10.80 6.05
C ILE A 207 6.27 -9.67 5.93
N PHE A 208 6.71 -8.42 5.81
CA PHE A 208 5.83 -7.27 5.71
C PHE A 208 5.54 -6.88 4.26
N PRO A 209 4.29 -6.54 3.92
CA PRO A 209 3.97 -6.00 2.61
C PRO A 209 4.79 -4.72 2.38
N LEU A 210 5.35 -4.58 1.17
CA LEU A 210 6.21 -3.47 0.76
C LEU A 210 5.62 -2.08 1.08
N LYS A 211 4.28 -1.97 1.14
CA LYS A 211 3.52 -0.77 1.52
C LYS A 211 3.84 -0.22 2.92
N VAL A 212 4.06 -1.11 3.90
CA VAL A 212 4.24 -0.72 5.32
C VAL A 212 5.72 -0.63 5.70
N ASN A 213 6.57 -1.38 5.01
CA ASN A 213 7.98 -1.56 5.37
C ASN A 213 8.85 -0.31 5.12
N HIS A 214 8.46 0.55 4.18
CA HIS A 214 9.30 1.66 3.69
C HIS A 214 8.90 3.04 4.24
N GLY A 215 7.82 3.12 5.02
CA GLY A 215 7.37 4.34 5.72
C GLY A 215 7.61 4.26 7.24
N TYR A 216 6.67 4.79 8.04
CA TYR A 216 6.72 4.73 9.51
C TYR A 216 6.82 3.30 10.07
N GLY A 217 6.39 2.28 9.31
CA GLY A 217 6.43 0.88 9.72
C GLY A 217 7.83 0.29 9.85
N GLY A 218 8.81 0.67 9.02
CA GLY A 218 10.19 0.18 9.14
C GLY A 218 10.91 0.74 10.39
N ALA A 219 10.68 2.01 10.70
CA ALA A 219 11.22 2.66 11.91
C ALA A 219 10.52 2.18 13.19
N ALA A 220 9.19 2.02 13.16
CA ALA A 220 8.45 1.43 14.27
C ALA A 220 8.85 -0.03 14.50
N TRP A 221 9.10 -0.79 13.44
CA TRP A 221 9.53 -2.18 13.50
C TRP A 221 10.93 -2.34 14.08
N THR A 222 11.92 -1.61 13.58
CA THR A 222 13.29 -1.60 14.13
C THR A 222 13.28 -1.18 15.59
N CYS A 223 12.42 -0.22 15.96
CA CYS A 223 12.18 0.14 17.35
C CYS A 223 11.59 -1.02 18.15
N VAL A 224 10.52 -1.68 17.69
CA VAL A 224 9.89 -2.82 18.39
C VAL A 224 10.86 -4.00 18.52
N CYS A 225 11.58 -4.38 17.46
CA CYS A 225 12.53 -5.49 17.53
C CYS A 225 13.70 -5.17 18.46
N MET A 226 14.23 -3.94 18.44
CA MET A 226 15.26 -3.50 19.39
C MET A 226 14.71 -3.41 20.82
N CYS A 227 13.48 -2.96 21.01
CA CYS A 227 12.82 -2.94 22.32
C CYS A 227 12.61 -4.36 22.86
N VAL A 228 12.17 -5.30 22.02
CA VAL A 228 12.02 -6.72 22.38
C VAL A 228 13.38 -7.33 22.70
N CYS A 229 14.40 -7.10 21.88
CA CYS A 229 15.77 -7.55 22.13
C CYS A 229 16.33 -6.97 23.43
N VAL A 230 16.22 -5.66 23.66
CA VAL A 230 16.71 -4.99 24.86
C VAL A 230 15.94 -5.44 26.09
N CYS A 231 14.60 -5.54 26.03
CA CYS A 231 13.83 -6.00 27.19
C CYS A 231 14.12 -7.46 27.52
N VAL A 232 14.19 -8.37 26.54
CA VAL A 232 14.54 -9.78 26.79
C VAL A 232 15.97 -9.90 27.29
N CYS A 233 16.92 -9.13 26.74
CA CYS A 233 18.30 -9.07 27.26
C CYS A 233 18.32 -8.58 28.71
N VAL A 234 17.63 -7.48 29.04
CA VAL A 234 17.56 -6.95 30.41
C VAL A 234 16.87 -7.94 31.35
N CYS A 235 15.79 -8.59 30.91
CA CYS A 235 15.11 -9.63 31.69
C CYS A 235 16.05 -10.81 31.97
N VAL A 236 16.72 -11.36 30.96
CA VAL A 236 17.68 -12.48 31.12
C VAL A 236 18.86 -12.04 31.98
N CYS A 237 19.40 -10.83 31.80
CA CYS A 237 20.46 -10.29 32.62
C CYS A 237 20.01 -10.13 34.08
N VAL A 238 18.84 -9.56 34.35
CA VAL A 238 18.28 -9.43 35.71
C VAL A 238 18.02 -10.80 36.32
N CYS A 239 17.52 -11.77 35.55
CA CYS A 239 17.33 -13.14 36.00
C CYS A 239 18.67 -13.77 36.40
N VAL A 240 19.70 -13.69 35.55
CA VAL A 240 21.05 -14.20 35.84
C VAL A 240 21.68 -13.46 37.02
N CYS A 241 21.52 -12.14 37.12
CA CYS A 241 21.98 -11.35 38.25
C CYS A 241 21.32 -11.81 39.55
N VAL A 242 19.99 -11.96 39.59
CA VAL A 242 19.26 -12.44 40.77
C VAL A 242 19.65 -13.88 41.10
N CYS A 243 19.84 -14.75 40.10
CA CYS A 243 20.29 -16.13 40.30
C CYS A 243 21.72 -16.19 40.86
N VAL A 244 22.66 -15.38 40.34
CA VAL A 244 24.03 -15.29 40.86
C VAL A 244 24.06 -14.65 42.25
N CYS A 245 23.24 -13.64 42.51
CA CYS A 245 23.08 -13.03 43.83
C CYS A 245 22.57 -14.04 44.86
N VAL A 246 21.55 -14.84 44.53
CA VAL A 246 21.02 -15.90 45.40
C VAL A 246 22.06 -17.02 45.61
N CYS A 247 22.79 -17.42 44.56
CA CYS A 247 23.83 -18.45 44.65
C CYS A 247 25.08 -18.01 45.44
N VAL A 248 25.50 -16.73 45.34
CA VAL A 248 26.61 -16.15 46.11
C VAL A 248 26.21 -15.90 47.58
N CYS A 249 24.93 -15.61 47.85
CA CYS A 249 24.40 -15.53 49.21
C CYS A 249 24.40 -16.89 49.94
N ILE A 250 24.32 -18.02 49.22
CA ILE A 250 24.38 -19.37 49.81
C ILE A 250 25.84 -19.83 50.08
N LYS A 251 26.83 -19.31 49.34
CA LYS A 251 28.26 -19.61 49.54
C LYS A 251 29.02 -18.34 49.93
N GLY A 252 28.86 -17.94 51.20
CA GLY A 252 29.32 -16.67 51.73
C GLY A 252 30.74 -16.24 51.31
N LYS A 253 30.82 -15.13 50.58
CA LYS A 253 31.92 -14.16 50.55
C LYS A 253 31.46 -12.85 49.90
N ALA A 254 32.01 -11.75 50.41
CA ALA A 254 31.49 -10.39 50.32
C ALA A 254 31.23 -9.84 48.91
N LEU A 255 30.13 -9.10 48.80
CA LEU A 255 29.65 -8.39 47.62
C LEU A 255 30.60 -7.22 47.27
N SER A 256 31.26 -7.27 46.11
CA SER A 256 32.07 -6.15 45.62
C SER A 256 31.18 -5.08 44.98
N VAL A 257 31.29 -3.85 45.48
CA VAL A 257 30.60 -2.62 45.05
C VAL A 257 30.80 -2.28 43.55
N SER A 258 31.76 -2.92 42.89
CA SER A 258 32.03 -2.76 41.45
C SER A 258 30.90 -3.26 40.53
N GLY A 259 30.12 -4.27 40.96
CA GLY A 259 29.01 -4.81 40.17
C GLY A 259 27.80 -3.88 40.07
N PHE A 260 27.54 -3.10 41.13
CA PHE A 260 26.40 -2.18 41.20
C PHE A 260 26.62 -0.93 40.32
N LEU A 261 27.86 -0.43 40.26
CA LEU A 261 28.23 0.69 39.38
C LEU A 261 28.19 0.30 37.89
N ASN A 262 28.56 -0.94 37.55
CA ASN A 262 28.50 -1.43 36.17
C ASN A 262 27.04 -1.68 35.73
N TRP A 263 26.19 -2.14 36.64
CA TRP A 263 24.74 -2.28 36.40
C TRP A 263 24.05 -0.92 36.24
N LEU A 264 24.41 0.08 37.06
CA LEU A 264 23.95 1.46 36.92
C LEU A 264 24.40 2.08 35.58
N PHE A 265 25.64 1.79 35.15
CA PHE A 265 26.17 2.26 33.88
C PHE A 265 25.50 1.60 32.66
N VAL A 266 25.21 0.29 32.71
CA VAL A 266 24.43 -0.40 31.68
C VAL A 266 22.98 0.10 31.63
N LEU A 267 22.38 0.44 32.78
CA LEU A 267 21.06 1.11 32.85
C LEU A 267 21.10 2.51 32.22
N VAL A 268 22.14 3.29 32.48
CA VAL A 268 22.32 4.63 31.90
C VAL A 268 22.63 4.56 30.40
N VAL A 269 23.44 3.60 29.93
CA VAL A 269 23.71 3.39 28.50
C VAL A 269 22.47 2.84 27.77
N SER A 270 21.70 1.95 28.41
CA SER A 270 20.42 1.44 27.89
C SER A 270 19.31 2.50 27.87
N GLN A 271 19.37 3.52 28.75
CA GLN A 271 18.45 4.65 28.75
C GLN A 271 18.87 5.79 27.83
N THR A 272 20.15 5.86 27.44
CA THR A 272 20.67 6.91 26.53
C THR A 272 20.65 6.49 25.05
N PHE A 273 20.56 5.20 24.74
CA PHE A 273 20.41 4.69 23.36
C PHE A 273 19.08 5.03 22.67
N PRO A 274 17.91 5.00 23.36
CA PRO A 274 16.65 5.53 22.83
C PRO A 274 16.72 7.03 22.53
N LEU A 275 17.52 7.77 23.30
CA LEU A 275 17.81 9.19 23.09
C LEU A 275 18.68 9.42 21.85
N MET A 276 19.64 8.53 21.55
CA MET A 276 20.41 8.52 20.30
C MET A 276 19.55 8.14 19.08
N CYS A 277 18.65 7.16 19.19
CA CYS A 277 17.66 6.86 18.13
C CYS A 277 16.67 8.02 17.92
N SER A 278 16.26 8.71 18.99
CA SER A 278 15.48 9.95 18.89
C SER A 278 16.29 11.09 18.27
N LEU A 279 17.61 11.13 18.41
CA LEU A 279 18.52 12.11 17.79
C LEU A 279 18.75 11.80 16.30
N VAL A 280 18.81 10.53 15.89
CA VAL A 280 18.87 10.12 14.47
C VAL A 280 17.51 10.30 13.78
N SER A 281 16.40 10.00 14.45
CA SER A 281 15.06 10.40 13.97
C SER A 281 14.86 11.93 13.97
N ARG A 282 15.49 12.66 14.90
CA ARG A 282 15.50 14.14 14.90
C ARG A 282 16.37 14.72 13.81
N ALA A 283 17.48 14.09 13.44
CA ALA A 283 18.32 14.54 12.33
C ALA A 283 17.57 14.49 10.99
N HIS A 284 16.69 13.50 10.79
CA HIS A 284 15.77 13.44 9.64
C HIS A 284 14.56 14.38 9.74
N THR A 285 14.22 14.91 10.93
CA THR A 285 13.15 15.90 11.09
C THR A 285 13.66 17.34 11.12
N HIS A 286 14.93 17.61 11.47
CA HIS A 286 15.47 18.97 11.52
C HIS A 286 15.93 19.52 10.15
N THR A 287 16.37 18.66 9.22
CA THR A 287 16.62 19.11 7.83
C THR A 287 15.32 19.48 7.10
N HIS A 288 14.17 18.99 7.56
CA HIS A 288 12.87 19.31 6.97
C HIS A 288 12.18 20.55 7.58
N THR A 289 12.66 21.06 8.73
CA THR A 289 12.12 22.27 9.38
C THR A 289 12.96 23.52 9.16
N ASP A 290 14.30 23.42 9.07
CA ASP A 290 15.15 24.62 8.88
C ASP A 290 15.15 25.13 7.42
N GLU A 291 15.01 24.26 6.41
CA GLU A 291 14.80 24.74 5.03
C GLU A 291 13.44 25.41 4.84
N ARG A 292 12.43 25.09 5.66
CA ARG A 292 11.11 25.71 5.56
C ARG A 292 11.12 27.14 6.11
N ALA A 293 11.95 27.44 7.11
CA ALA A 293 12.07 28.78 7.70
C ALA A 293 12.92 29.77 6.88
N GLU A 294 13.88 29.30 6.07
CA GLU A 294 14.63 30.16 5.13
C GLU A 294 13.96 30.27 3.75
N ARG A 295 13.27 29.23 3.27
CA ARG A 295 12.55 29.27 1.99
C ARG A 295 11.33 30.20 2.02
N ASP A 296 10.72 30.41 3.20
CA ASP A 296 9.60 31.33 3.40
C ASP A 296 10.02 32.83 3.42
N LYS A 297 11.32 33.15 3.47
CA LYS A 297 11.82 34.55 3.44
C LYS A 297 12.34 35.01 2.08
N MET A 298 12.59 34.10 1.13
CA MET A 298 13.19 34.41 -0.18
C MET A 298 12.23 34.28 -1.38
N ALA A 299 11.00 33.80 -1.18
CA ALA A 299 10.02 33.65 -2.26
C ALA A 299 8.95 34.75 -2.22
N ALA A 300 9.32 35.98 -2.60
CA ALA A 300 8.37 36.96 -3.14
C ALA A 300 8.40 36.84 -4.68
N PRO A 301 7.26 36.62 -5.38
CA PRO A 301 7.28 36.42 -6.82
C PRO A 301 7.31 37.76 -7.56
N HIS A 302 8.30 37.90 -8.43
CA HIS A 302 8.32 38.84 -9.54
C HIS A 302 7.40 38.29 -10.65
N GLU A 303 6.52 39.14 -11.18
CA GLU A 303 5.68 38.89 -12.36
C GLU A 303 6.53 38.55 -13.60
N GLN A 304 6.11 37.55 -14.39
CA GLN A 304 5.77 37.66 -15.83
C GLN A 304 5.50 36.29 -16.49
N ASP A 305 4.31 36.19 -17.07
CA ASP A 305 3.82 35.51 -18.29
C ASP A 305 3.94 33.98 -18.58
N GLU A 306 2.75 33.47 -18.92
CA GLU A 306 2.36 32.45 -19.93
C GLU A 306 2.20 30.95 -19.60
N SER A 307 0.92 30.61 -19.35
CA SER A 307 0.11 29.50 -19.94
C SER A 307 0.39 28.04 -19.56
N VAL A 308 -0.54 27.43 -18.81
CA VAL A 308 -1.43 26.31 -19.17
C VAL A 308 -2.14 25.86 -17.87
N ALA A 309 -3.47 26.01 -17.85
CA ALA A 309 -4.29 25.94 -16.64
C ALA A 309 -4.83 24.52 -16.35
N ALA A 310 -4.45 23.97 -15.20
CA ALA A 310 -5.24 23.03 -14.41
C ALA A 310 -5.22 23.54 -12.97
N ALA A 311 -6.35 24.05 -12.47
CA ALA A 311 -6.48 24.59 -11.12
C ALA A 311 -7.41 23.71 -10.29
N GLU A 312 -6.83 23.00 -9.33
CA GLU A 312 -7.42 22.79 -8.00
C GLU A 312 -7.51 24.16 -7.30
N VAL A 313 -8.61 24.39 -6.57
CA VAL A 313 -8.77 25.56 -5.70
C VAL A 313 -8.80 25.07 -4.26
N ASP A 314 -7.83 25.56 -3.50
CA ASP A 314 -7.65 25.35 -2.07
C ASP A 314 -8.82 25.87 -1.22
N VAL A 315 -9.04 25.15 -0.12
CA VAL A 315 -9.85 25.54 1.03
C VAL A 315 -9.00 26.47 1.90
N VAL A 316 -9.49 27.70 2.13
CA VAL A 316 -8.97 28.58 3.17
C VAL A 316 -9.91 28.48 4.37
N ASP A 317 -9.38 27.96 5.50
CA ASP A 317 -9.98 28.16 6.82
C ASP A 317 -9.89 29.65 7.19
N VAL A 318 -11.00 30.24 7.61
CA VAL A 318 -11.04 31.60 8.19
C VAL A 318 -11.66 31.50 9.57
N ASP A 319 -10.84 31.80 10.56
CA ASP A 319 -11.21 32.10 11.94
C ASP A 319 -12.26 33.22 12.00
N ALA A 320 -13.05 33.19 13.06
CA ALA A 320 -14.09 34.15 13.38
C ALA A 320 -13.60 35.60 13.32
N GLU A 321 -14.20 36.41 12.44
CA GLU A 321 -14.56 37.81 12.68
C GLU A 321 -15.53 38.27 11.57
N ASP A 322 -16.53 39.06 11.97
CA ASP A 322 -17.65 39.54 11.17
C ASP A 322 -17.22 40.25 9.87
N ASP A 323 -17.61 39.70 8.71
CA ASP A 323 -17.71 40.46 7.46
C ASP A 323 -18.84 39.92 6.57
N VAL A 324 -19.79 40.80 6.27
CA VAL A 324 -20.97 40.56 5.44
C VAL A 324 -20.53 40.26 4.00
N LYS A 325 -20.33 38.98 3.67
CA LYS A 325 -20.11 38.53 2.28
C LYS A 325 -21.38 38.81 1.47
N SER A 326 -21.21 39.45 0.32
CA SER A 326 -22.30 39.80 -0.58
C SER A 326 -23.08 38.56 -1.05
N PRO A 327 -24.43 38.61 -1.11
CA PRO A 327 -25.32 37.46 -1.34
C PRO A 327 -25.29 36.86 -2.77
N LYS A 328 -24.29 37.21 -3.60
CA LYS A 328 -24.27 36.90 -5.04
C LYS A 328 -23.55 35.59 -5.41
N SER A 329 -22.95 34.88 -4.46
CA SER A 329 -21.98 33.82 -4.75
C SER A 329 -22.38 32.40 -4.35
N HIS A 330 -23.49 32.23 -3.63
CA HIS A 330 -23.96 30.93 -3.17
C HIS A 330 -25.47 30.82 -3.39
N CYS A 331 -25.93 29.68 -3.90
CA CYS A 331 -27.34 29.44 -4.22
C CYS A 331 -27.70 27.99 -3.87
N ARG A 332 -28.95 27.79 -3.42
CA ARG A 332 -29.53 26.47 -3.14
C ARG A 332 -29.64 25.62 -4.41
N PHE A 333 -29.53 24.30 -4.24
CA PHE A 333 -29.49 23.39 -5.39
C PHE A 333 -30.90 23.17 -5.94
N TYR A 334 -31.89 23.06 -5.06
CA TYR A 334 -33.28 22.83 -5.43
C TYR A 334 -34.14 24.07 -5.23
N LYS A 335 -35.30 24.08 -5.90
CA LYS A 335 -36.31 25.13 -5.77
C LYS A 335 -36.85 25.31 -4.34
N PRO A 336 -37.27 24.25 -3.60
CA PRO A 336 -37.76 24.43 -2.23
C PRO A 336 -36.64 24.91 -1.31
N LYS A 337 -36.98 25.84 -0.41
CA LYS A 337 -36.03 26.42 0.54
C LYS A 337 -35.65 25.46 1.67
N PHE A 338 -36.59 24.60 2.06
CA PHE A 338 -36.39 23.59 3.08
C PHE A 338 -36.64 22.19 2.49
N PRO A 339 -35.94 21.16 2.99
CA PRO A 339 -36.22 19.77 2.61
C PRO A 339 -37.58 19.31 3.15
N GLU A 340 -38.13 18.25 2.55
CA GLU A 340 -39.34 17.60 3.07
C GLU A 340 -38.99 16.59 4.19
N VAL A 341 -40.00 16.15 4.93
CA VAL A 341 -39.83 15.13 5.98
C VAL A 341 -39.53 13.78 5.31
N ASP A 342 -38.65 12.98 5.93
CA ASP A 342 -38.13 11.70 5.44
C ASP A 342 -37.20 11.78 4.21
N ASP A 343 -36.87 12.98 3.74
CA ASP A 343 -35.85 13.16 2.71
C ASP A 343 -34.44 12.87 3.23
N VAL A 344 -33.64 12.20 2.40
CA VAL A 344 -32.22 11.93 2.68
C VAL A 344 -31.37 12.99 2.02
N VAL A 345 -30.56 13.68 2.84
CA VAL A 345 -29.75 14.83 2.43
C VAL A 345 -28.31 14.69 2.91
N MET A 346 -27.39 15.29 2.15
CA MET A 346 -25.97 15.36 2.51
C MET A 346 -25.70 16.57 3.42
N VAL A 347 -25.06 16.32 4.56
CA VAL A 347 -24.71 17.37 5.54
C VAL A 347 -23.23 17.39 5.84
N ASN A 348 -22.71 18.57 6.17
CA ASN A 348 -21.36 18.75 6.71
C ASN A 348 -21.43 19.03 8.21
N VAL A 349 -20.60 18.37 9.01
CA VAL A 349 -20.62 18.52 10.48
C VAL A 349 -19.83 19.76 10.89
N LYS A 350 -20.50 20.77 11.45
CA LYS A 350 -19.85 22.01 11.94
C LYS A 350 -19.30 21.85 13.34
N SER A 351 -20.12 21.44 14.30
CA SER A 351 -19.70 21.33 15.70
C SER A 351 -20.43 20.21 16.42
N ILE A 352 -19.78 19.65 17.44
CA ILE A 352 -20.35 18.60 18.29
C ILE A 352 -20.58 19.21 19.66
N GLN A 353 -21.83 19.27 20.11
CA GLN A 353 -22.23 19.78 21.42
C GLN A 353 -22.78 18.64 22.30
N GLU A 354 -23.10 18.95 23.56
CA GLU A 354 -23.59 17.97 24.54
C GLU A 354 -24.98 17.42 24.19
N MET A 355 -25.84 18.22 23.55
CA MET A 355 -27.20 17.83 23.19
C MET A 355 -27.30 17.17 21.79
N GLY A 356 -26.28 17.32 20.95
CA GLY A 356 -26.31 16.86 19.56
C GLY A 356 -25.14 17.40 18.73
N ALA A 357 -25.09 16.99 17.47
CA ALA A 357 -24.16 17.55 16.49
C ALA A 357 -24.88 18.59 15.62
N TYR A 358 -24.31 19.78 15.52
CA TYR A 358 -24.76 20.82 14.59
C TYR A 358 -24.10 20.56 13.25
N VAL A 359 -24.94 20.51 12.22
CA VAL A 359 -24.54 20.21 10.86
C VAL A 359 -25.12 21.24 9.91
N GLN A 360 -24.54 21.34 8.73
CA GLN A 360 -24.92 22.28 7.70
C GLN A 360 -25.37 21.50 6.46
N LEU A 361 -26.58 21.77 5.96
CA LEU A 361 -27.13 21.12 4.77
C LEU A 361 -26.51 21.74 3.52
N LEU A 362 -25.66 20.98 2.82
CA LEU A 362 -24.94 21.49 1.64
C LEU A 362 -25.86 21.74 0.44
N GLU A 363 -26.97 21.00 0.34
CA GLU A 363 -27.93 21.10 -0.76
C GLU A 363 -28.83 22.34 -0.66
N TYR A 364 -29.04 22.86 0.55
CA TYR A 364 -29.97 23.95 0.85
C TYR A 364 -29.24 25.16 1.41
N ASP A 365 -28.31 25.72 0.64
CA ASP A 365 -27.61 26.98 0.96
C ASP A 365 -26.84 26.98 2.30
N GLY A 366 -26.56 25.80 2.85
CA GLY A 366 -25.91 25.69 4.14
C GLY A 366 -26.78 26.10 5.32
N ILE A 367 -28.09 25.82 5.28
CA ILE A 367 -28.97 25.93 6.45
C ILE A 367 -28.46 24.98 7.55
N ASP A 368 -28.55 25.45 8.80
CA ASP A 368 -28.14 24.67 9.95
C ASP A 368 -29.21 23.65 10.35
N GLY A 369 -28.77 22.44 10.67
CA GLY A 369 -29.59 21.37 11.21
C GLY A 369 -28.93 20.74 12.44
N MET A 370 -29.71 20.02 13.23
CA MET A 370 -29.24 19.34 14.43
C MET A 370 -29.47 17.84 14.35
N ILE A 371 -28.43 17.05 14.61
CA ILE A 371 -28.54 15.61 14.81
C ILE A 371 -28.54 15.33 16.31
N LEU A 372 -29.64 14.80 16.82
CA LEU A 372 -29.72 14.37 18.22
C LEU A 372 -28.81 13.16 18.47
N LEU A 373 -28.16 13.11 19.64
CA LEU A 373 -27.28 11.99 20.01
C LEU A 373 -27.97 10.62 19.96
N SER A 374 -29.26 10.58 20.35
CA SER A 374 -30.10 9.37 20.29
C SER A 374 -30.39 8.90 18.87
N GLU A 375 -30.27 9.79 17.88
CA GLU A 375 -30.51 9.53 16.46
C GLU A 375 -29.19 9.38 15.67
N LEU A 376 -28.05 9.25 16.36
CA LEU A 376 -26.74 9.08 15.75
C LEU A 376 -26.40 7.62 15.41
N SER A 377 -26.78 6.67 16.28
CA SER A 377 -26.47 5.24 16.10
C SER A 377 -27.52 4.35 16.75
N ARG A 378 -27.69 3.14 16.20
CA ARG A 378 -28.55 2.10 16.79
C ARG A 378 -27.92 1.43 18.02
N ARG A 379 -26.59 1.50 18.17
CA ARG A 379 -25.83 0.85 19.25
C ARG A 379 -25.37 1.87 20.28
N ARG A 380 -25.12 1.40 21.52
CA ARG A 380 -24.51 2.23 22.58
C ARG A 380 -23.17 2.79 22.09
N ILE A 381 -23.06 4.11 22.13
CA ILE A 381 -21.89 4.85 21.67
C ILE A 381 -20.77 4.70 22.70
N ARG A 382 -19.59 4.22 22.29
CA ARG A 382 -18.38 4.22 23.14
C ARG A 382 -17.65 5.56 23.09
N SER A 383 -17.62 6.20 21.92
CA SER A 383 -16.99 7.49 21.68
C SER A 383 -17.69 8.17 20.50
N LEU A 384 -18.08 9.44 20.67
CA LEU A 384 -18.75 10.24 19.66
C LEU A 384 -17.85 10.57 18.46
N ASN A 385 -16.59 10.93 18.73
CA ASN A 385 -15.58 11.30 17.73
C ASN A 385 -15.21 10.17 16.74
N LYS A 386 -15.61 8.92 17.05
CA LYS A 386 -15.44 7.79 16.14
C LYS A 386 -16.57 7.70 15.11
N LEU A 387 -17.78 8.15 15.45
CA LEU A 387 -18.96 8.05 14.60
C LEU A 387 -19.16 9.27 13.70
N ILE A 388 -18.85 10.46 14.24
CA ILE A 388 -18.91 11.74 13.53
C ILE A 388 -17.65 12.53 13.87
N ARG A 389 -17.11 13.21 12.86
CA ARG A 389 -16.01 14.16 12.99
C ARG A 389 -16.42 15.48 12.38
N VAL A 390 -15.97 16.58 12.99
CA VAL A 390 -16.12 17.92 12.43
C VAL A 390 -15.45 17.99 11.06
N GLY A 391 -16.10 18.66 10.11
CA GLY A 391 -15.65 18.83 8.73
C GLY A 391 -15.88 17.63 7.81
N ARG A 392 -16.53 16.55 8.27
CA ARG A 392 -16.88 15.42 7.41
C ARG A 392 -18.32 15.52 6.90
N HIS A 393 -18.49 15.06 5.66
CA HIS A 393 -19.80 14.88 5.03
C HIS A 393 -20.44 13.57 5.48
N GLU A 394 -21.72 13.63 5.80
CA GLU A 394 -22.51 12.50 6.30
C GLU A 394 -23.90 12.54 5.65
N CYS A 395 -24.43 11.36 5.31
CA CYS A 395 -25.82 11.23 4.86
C CYS A 395 -26.75 11.12 6.07
N VAL A 396 -27.82 11.90 6.09
CA VAL A 396 -28.82 11.91 7.16
C VAL A 396 -30.24 12.03 6.61
N VAL A 397 -31.22 11.53 7.36
CA VAL A 397 -32.65 11.69 7.05
C VAL A 397 -33.21 12.87 7.83
N VAL A 398 -34.06 13.67 7.18
CA VAL A 398 -34.81 14.77 7.79
C VAL A 398 -35.99 14.21 8.57
N MET A 399 -36.08 14.54 9.86
CA MET A 399 -37.15 14.06 10.75
C MET A 399 -38.27 15.07 10.91
N ARG A 400 -37.91 16.34 11.11
CA ARG A 400 -38.85 17.43 11.33
C ARG A 400 -38.23 18.71 10.82
N VAL A 401 -39.07 19.53 10.21
CA VAL A 401 -38.72 20.86 9.71
C VAL A 401 -39.70 21.85 10.33
N ASP A 402 -39.17 22.82 11.07
CA ASP A 402 -39.92 23.99 11.51
C ASP A 402 -39.59 25.17 10.59
N GLU A 403 -40.44 25.42 9.60
CA GLU A 403 -40.21 26.46 8.58
C GLU A 403 -40.11 27.88 9.17
N GLU A 404 -40.85 28.18 10.25
CA GLU A 404 -40.85 29.51 10.89
C GLU A 404 -39.55 29.82 11.64
N LYS A 405 -38.92 28.80 12.22
CA LYS A 405 -37.71 28.94 13.04
C LYS A 405 -36.44 28.51 12.33
N GLY A 406 -36.57 27.81 11.20
CA GLY A 406 -35.45 27.22 10.47
C GLY A 406 -34.77 26.07 11.20
N TYR A 407 -35.45 25.43 12.18
CA TYR A 407 -34.89 24.27 12.87
C TYR A 407 -35.19 22.99 12.10
N ILE A 408 -34.14 22.23 11.82
CA ILE A 408 -34.22 20.95 11.12
C ILE A 408 -33.63 19.86 12.02
N ASP A 409 -34.48 18.93 12.44
CA ASP A 409 -34.05 17.75 13.18
C ASP A 409 -33.65 16.64 12.20
N LEU A 410 -32.47 16.06 12.40
CA LEU A 410 -31.84 15.12 11.50
C LEU A 410 -31.51 13.79 12.21
N SER A 411 -31.52 12.68 11.47
CA SER A 411 -31.18 11.35 11.97
C SER A 411 -30.23 10.61 11.05
N LYS A 412 -29.09 10.16 11.58
CA LYS A 412 -28.17 9.22 10.89
C LYS A 412 -28.59 7.76 11.09
N ARG A 413 -29.28 7.47 12.19
CA ARG A 413 -29.67 6.11 12.61
C ARG A 413 -30.63 5.42 11.65
N ARG A 414 -31.47 6.21 10.97
CA ARG A 414 -32.55 5.74 10.10
C ARG A 414 -32.11 5.46 8.67
N VAL A 415 -30.99 6.04 8.24
CA VAL A 415 -30.44 5.86 6.90
C VAL A 415 -30.05 4.40 6.66
N SER A 416 -30.61 3.79 5.62
CA SER A 416 -30.12 2.51 5.11
C SER A 416 -28.84 2.71 4.28
N PRO A 417 -27.93 1.71 4.21
CA PRO A 417 -26.72 1.84 3.39
C PRO A 417 -27.02 1.99 1.88
N GLU A 418 -28.20 1.57 1.43
CA GLU A 418 -28.64 1.77 0.04
C GLU A 418 -29.09 3.20 -0.22
N GLU A 419 -29.85 3.81 0.70
CA GLU A 419 -30.23 5.22 0.63
C GLU A 419 -29.02 6.14 0.76
N ALA A 420 -28.03 5.79 1.57
CA ALA A 420 -26.78 6.54 1.67
C ALA A 420 -26.07 6.63 0.31
N LYS A 421 -25.95 5.51 -0.42
CA LYS A 421 -25.36 5.52 -1.77
C LYS A 421 -26.17 6.35 -2.76
N LYS A 422 -27.50 6.20 -2.75
CA LYS A 422 -28.39 7.02 -3.60
C LYS A 422 -28.26 8.51 -3.29
N CYS A 423 -28.10 8.88 -2.02
CA CYS A 423 -27.89 10.25 -1.58
C CYS A 423 -26.53 10.79 -2.04
N GLU A 424 -25.47 10.00 -1.92
CA GLU A 424 -24.14 10.37 -2.43
C GLU A 424 -24.17 10.61 -3.95
N ASP A 425 -24.82 9.71 -4.71
CA ASP A 425 -24.98 9.85 -6.15
C ASP A 425 -25.81 11.08 -6.53
N LYS A 426 -26.93 11.30 -5.84
CA LYS A 426 -27.80 12.48 -6.01
C LYS A 426 -27.03 13.77 -5.75
N PHE A 427 -26.29 13.85 -4.65
CA PHE A 427 -25.49 15.00 -4.28
C PHE A 427 -24.35 15.26 -5.29
N ASN A 428 -23.65 14.22 -5.73
CA ASN A 428 -22.57 14.36 -6.70
C ASN A 428 -23.06 14.90 -8.05
N ARG A 429 -24.22 14.42 -8.54
CA ARG A 429 -24.84 14.94 -9.77
C ARG A 429 -25.20 16.42 -9.63
N ALA A 430 -25.85 16.79 -8.52
CA ALA A 430 -26.25 18.17 -8.27
C ALA A 430 -25.03 19.10 -8.09
N LYS A 431 -23.95 18.62 -7.45
CA LYS A 431 -22.69 19.35 -7.31
C LYS A 431 -22.02 19.64 -8.65
N ILE A 432 -22.07 18.70 -9.61
CA ILE A 432 -21.54 18.92 -10.96
C ILE A 432 -22.34 20.02 -11.67
N VAL A 433 -23.67 19.94 -11.62
CA VAL A 433 -24.56 20.97 -12.21
C VAL A 433 -24.28 22.33 -11.58
N ASN A 434 -24.17 22.39 -10.25
CA ASN A 434 -23.87 23.63 -9.55
C ASN A 434 -22.52 24.22 -9.95
N SER A 435 -21.48 23.38 -10.04
CA SER A 435 -20.17 23.82 -10.52
C SER A 435 -20.24 24.40 -11.94
N ILE A 436 -21.05 23.84 -12.84
CA ILE A 436 -21.21 24.37 -14.20
C ILE A 436 -21.90 25.73 -14.17
N LEU A 437 -23.04 25.83 -13.49
CA LEU A 437 -23.82 27.06 -13.42
C LEU A 437 -23.05 28.19 -12.70
N ARG A 438 -22.32 27.86 -11.63
CA ARG A 438 -21.45 28.82 -10.92
C ARG A 438 -20.36 29.36 -11.83
N ASN A 439 -19.67 28.49 -12.57
CA ASN A 439 -18.68 28.93 -13.54
C ASN A 439 -19.29 29.79 -14.66
N VAL A 440 -20.50 29.48 -15.13
CA VAL A 440 -21.18 30.28 -16.16
C VAL A 440 -21.58 31.65 -15.59
N ALA A 441 -22.09 31.69 -14.35
CA ALA A 441 -22.43 32.93 -13.65
C ALA A 441 -21.20 33.81 -13.42
N ASP A 442 -20.07 33.23 -13.00
CA ASP A 442 -18.81 33.96 -12.78
C ASP A 442 -18.27 34.56 -14.10
N ASN A 443 -18.36 33.81 -15.21
CA ASN A 443 -17.88 34.28 -16.52
C ASN A 443 -18.77 35.36 -17.14
N THR A 444 -20.07 35.35 -16.84
CA THR A 444 -21.07 36.26 -17.44
C THR A 444 -21.51 37.36 -16.48
N ASN A 445 -20.99 37.35 -15.24
CA ASN A 445 -21.37 38.23 -14.13
C ASN A 445 -22.89 38.32 -13.93
N PHE A 446 -23.58 37.20 -14.15
CA PHE A 446 -25.02 37.07 -14.04
C PHE A 446 -25.41 36.53 -12.66
N ASP A 447 -26.61 36.87 -12.18
CA ASP A 447 -27.04 36.44 -10.85
C ASP A 447 -27.36 34.95 -10.82
N LEU A 448 -26.72 34.22 -9.90
CA LEU A 448 -26.77 32.76 -9.86
C LEU A 448 -28.20 32.25 -9.62
N GLU A 449 -28.98 32.89 -8.73
CA GLU A 449 -30.35 32.46 -8.42
C GLU A 449 -31.26 32.55 -9.64
N THR A 450 -31.21 33.67 -10.38
CA THR A 450 -31.99 33.83 -11.62
C THR A 450 -31.60 32.82 -12.72
N LEU A 451 -30.31 32.47 -12.80
CA LEU A 451 -29.83 31.43 -13.72
C LEU A 451 -30.41 30.05 -13.37
N TYR A 452 -30.51 29.73 -12.08
CA TYR A 452 -31.12 28.48 -11.59
C TYR A 452 -32.63 28.42 -11.88
N GLU A 453 -33.35 29.53 -11.67
CA GLU A 453 -34.78 29.63 -11.97
C GLU A 453 -35.09 29.35 -13.43
N GLN A 454 -34.26 29.89 -14.33
CA GLN A 454 -34.46 29.79 -15.77
C GLN A 454 -33.96 28.47 -16.35
N THR A 455 -32.97 27.82 -15.74
CA THR A 455 -32.37 26.55 -16.22
C THR A 455 -32.79 25.34 -15.37
N ALA A 456 -32.06 25.06 -14.30
CA ALA A 456 -32.12 23.82 -13.55
C ALA A 456 -33.49 23.59 -12.90
N TRP A 457 -34.08 24.58 -12.23
CA TRP A 457 -35.36 24.39 -11.55
C TRP A 457 -36.52 24.16 -12.53
N LYS A 458 -36.44 24.69 -13.75
CA LYS A 458 -37.42 24.44 -14.82
C LYS A 458 -37.33 23.00 -15.32
N LEU A 459 -36.11 22.48 -15.46
CA LEU A 459 -35.87 21.08 -15.84
C LEU A 459 -36.32 20.11 -14.74
N GLU A 460 -36.03 20.42 -13.47
CA GLU A 460 -36.41 19.60 -12.33
C GLU A 460 -37.93 19.55 -12.11
N ALA A 461 -38.63 20.65 -12.38
CA ALA A 461 -40.09 20.67 -12.30
C ALA A 461 -40.77 19.70 -13.30
N THR A 462 -40.11 19.37 -14.40
CA THR A 462 -40.66 18.50 -15.45
C THR A 462 -40.36 17.02 -15.18
N SER A 463 -39.20 16.71 -14.60
CA SER A 463 -38.68 15.33 -14.53
C SER A 463 -38.24 14.89 -13.12
N GLY A 464 -38.46 15.70 -12.08
CA GLY A 464 -38.12 15.40 -10.69
C GLY A 464 -36.70 15.83 -10.25
N PRO A 465 -36.39 15.76 -8.95
CA PRO A 465 -35.08 16.09 -8.41
C PRO A 465 -34.02 15.09 -8.88
N SER A 466 -32.85 15.59 -9.30
CA SER A 466 -31.72 14.84 -9.93
C SER A 466 -31.78 14.63 -11.46
N SER A 467 -32.89 14.93 -12.11
CA SER A 467 -33.03 14.75 -13.56
C SER A 467 -32.31 15.81 -14.39
N SER A 468 -31.90 16.94 -13.79
CA SER A 468 -31.13 18.00 -14.48
C SER A 468 -29.86 17.47 -15.13
N PHE A 469 -29.11 16.63 -14.41
CA PHE A 469 -27.86 16.06 -14.92
C PHE A 469 -28.10 15.11 -16.09
N ASP A 470 -29.11 14.24 -15.97
CA ASP A 470 -29.44 13.27 -17.01
C ASP A 470 -30.00 13.97 -18.26
N LEU A 471 -30.80 15.03 -18.08
CA LEU A 471 -31.28 15.89 -19.16
C LEU A 471 -30.15 16.64 -19.84
N PHE A 472 -29.17 17.17 -19.10
CA PHE A 472 -27.99 17.79 -19.73
C PHE A 472 -27.15 16.78 -20.51
N LYS A 473 -27.05 15.54 -20.05
CA LYS A 473 -26.39 14.46 -20.78
C LYS A 473 -27.15 14.09 -22.07
N LEU A 474 -28.48 13.99 -21.99
CA LEU A 474 -29.34 13.76 -23.16
C LEU A 474 -29.32 14.94 -24.14
N ALA A 475 -29.19 16.16 -23.64
CA ALA A 475 -29.13 17.36 -24.46
C ALA A 475 -27.87 17.42 -25.35
N ILE A 476 -26.78 16.75 -24.94
CA ILE A 476 -25.59 16.56 -25.78
C ILE A 476 -25.84 15.52 -26.87
N THR A 477 -26.58 14.45 -26.55
CA THR A 477 -26.62 13.22 -27.37
C THR A 477 -27.77 13.19 -28.37
N GLU A 478 -29.00 13.54 -27.94
CA GLU A 478 -30.21 13.29 -28.74
C GLU A 478 -30.98 14.56 -29.13
N LYS A 479 -31.01 15.60 -28.28
CA LYS A 479 -31.87 16.78 -28.49
C LYS A 479 -31.20 18.09 -28.07
N PRO A 480 -30.58 18.83 -29.01
CA PRO A 480 -30.06 20.18 -28.73
C PRO A 480 -31.15 21.22 -28.44
N GLU A 481 -32.42 20.94 -28.78
CA GLU A 481 -33.57 21.86 -28.63
C GLU A 481 -34.01 22.08 -27.18
N ILE A 482 -33.54 21.27 -26.22
CA ILE A 482 -33.81 21.50 -24.79
C ILE A 482 -33.31 22.90 -24.37
N PHE A 483 -32.23 23.37 -24.98
CA PHE A 483 -31.64 24.68 -24.72
C PHE A 483 -32.48 25.87 -25.22
N ASP A 484 -33.39 25.64 -26.17
CA ASP A 484 -34.27 26.69 -26.71
C ASP A 484 -35.44 26.99 -25.78
N SER A 485 -35.75 26.06 -24.85
CA SER A 485 -36.76 26.26 -23.82
C SER A 485 -36.33 27.22 -22.71
N PHE A 486 -35.06 27.66 -22.70
CA PHE A 486 -34.52 28.59 -21.72
C PHE A 486 -34.69 30.05 -22.16
N ASP A 487 -35.25 30.86 -21.27
CA ASP A 487 -35.54 32.29 -21.50
C ASP A 487 -34.33 33.15 -21.10
N ILE A 488 -33.18 32.89 -21.74
CA ILE A 488 -31.85 33.40 -21.37
C ILE A 488 -31.20 34.06 -22.60
N PRO A 489 -30.40 35.13 -22.44
CA PRO A 489 -29.55 35.65 -23.51
C PRO A 489 -28.70 34.57 -24.19
N GLU A 490 -28.64 34.60 -25.53
CA GLU A 490 -27.90 33.61 -26.34
C GLU A 490 -26.41 33.50 -25.95
N GLU A 491 -25.79 34.58 -25.50
CA GLU A 491 -24.40 34.58 -25.01
C GLU A 491 -24.18 33.61 -23.84
N ILE A 492 -25.14 33.51 -22.92
CA ILE A 492 -25.07 32.62 -21.75
C ILE A 492 -25.38 31.18 -22.18
N LYS A 493 -26.29 30.98 -23.14
CA LYS A 493 -26.61 29.65 -23.68
C LYS A 493 -25.40 29.02 -24.37
N ASP A 494 -24.65 29.79 -25.14
CA ASP A 494 -23.43 29.32 -25.81
C ASP A 494 -22.33 28.98 -24.80
N ALA A 495 -22.13 29.82 -23.79
CA ALA A 495 -21.19 29.54 -22.70
C ALA A 495 -21.56 28.27 -21.92
N LEU A 496 -22.86 28.10 -21.62
CA LEU A 496 -23.40 26.93 -20.95
C LEU A 496 -23.21 25.67 -21.80
N ARG A 497 -23.54 25.73 -23.10
CA ARG A 497 -23.36 24.61 -24.03
C ARG A 497 -21.90 24.17 -24.12
N LYS A 498 -20.98 25.12 -24.26
CA LYS A 498 -19.54 24.85 -24.32
C LYS A 498 -19.02 24.21 -23.03
N LYS A 499 -19.50 24.68 -21.86
CA LYS A 499 -19.12 24.11 -20.56
C LYS A 499 -19.73 22.73 -20.32
N ILE A 500 -20.99 22.52 -20.69
CA ILE A 500 -21.66 21.22 -20.62
C ILE A 500 -20.94 20.22 -21.53
N GLN A 501 -20.63 20.59 -22.77
CA GLN A 501 -19.87 19.72 -23.67
C GLN A 501 -18.50 19.37 -23.07
N HIS A 502 -17.75 20.33 -22.52
CA HIS A 502 -16.45 20.03 -21.92
C HIS A 502 -16.53 19.14 -20.66
N ARG A 503 -17.59 19.24 -19.86
CA ARG A 503 -17.68 18.58 -18.55
C ARG A 503 -18.50 17.28 -18.54
N LEU A 504 -19.51 17.17 -19.42
CA LEU A 504 -20.48 16.07 -19.44
C LEU A 504 -20.38 15.20 -20.70
N THR A 505 -19.45 15.47 -21.63
CA THR A 505 -19.27 14.57 -22.79
C THR A 505 -18.97 13.17 -22.27
N PRO A 506 -19.84 12.18 -22.57
CA PRO A 506 -19.58 10.80 -22.18
C PRO A 506 -18.30 10.36 -22.89
N GLN A 507 -17.31 9.94 -22.12
CA GLN A 507 -16.15 9.28 -22.69
C GLN A 507 -16.62 7.93 -23.26
N ALA A 508 -16.09 7.54 -24.42
CA ALA A 508 -16.45 6.27 -25.02
C ALA A 508 -16.08 5.12 -24.07
N GLU A 509 -17.09 4.40 -23.59
CA GLU A 509 -16.90 3.24 -22.74
C GLU A 509 -16.45 2.05 -23.60
N LYS A 510 -15.41 1.37 -23.13
CA LYS A 510 -14.94 0.12 -23.74
C LYS A 510 -15.83 -1.01 -23.23
N ILE A 511 -16.47 -1.72 -24.14
CA ILE A 511 -17.31 -2.89 -23.84
C ILE A 511 -16.55 -4.13 -24.31
N ARG A 512 -16.53 -5.16 -23.48
CA ARG A 512 -15.75 -6.38 -23.73
C ARG A 512 -16.56 -7.63 -23.47
N ALA A 513 -16.29 -8.65 -24.27
CA ALA A 513 -16.71 -10.02 -24.06
C ALA A 513 -15.51 -10.97 -24.19
N ASP A 514 -15.44 -11.97 -23.32
CA ASP A 514 -14.41 -13.01 -23.36
C ASP A 514 -15.04 -14.30 -23.86
N ILE A 515 -14.47 -14.84 -24.95
CA ILE A 515 -14.95 -16.05 -25.59
C ILE A 515 -13.87 -17.11 -25.64
N ASP A 516 -14.31 -18.34 -25.56
CA ASP A 516 -13.50 -19.54 -25.73
C ASP A 516 -14.00 -20.23 -27.00
N VAL A 517 -13.16 -20.31 -28.03
CA VAL A 517 -13.52 -20.83 -29.36
C VAL A 517 -12.65 -22.04 -29.67
N THR A 518 -13.29 -23.19 -29.84
CA THR A 518 -12.61 -24.46 -30.12
C THR A 518 -13.16 -25.10 -31.38
N CYS A 519 -12.28 -25.67 -32.21
CA CYS A 519 -12.67 -26.46 -33.36
C CYS A 519 -11.62 -27.54 -33.60
N TYR A 520 -12.03 -28.81 -33.50
CA TYR A 520 -11.15 -29.97 -33.63
C TYR A 520 -11.15 -30.58 -35.04
N ALA A 521 -11.88 -29.98 -35.99
CA ALA A 521 -11.87 -30.41 -37.38
C ALA A 521 -10.51 -30.14 -38.05
N TYR A 522 -10.19 -30.90 -39.10
CA TYR A 522 -8.93 -30.75 -39.86
C TYR A 522 -8.72 -29.31 -40.40
N GLU A 523 -9.82 -28.61 -40.71
CA GLU A 523 -9.80 -27.18 -41.10
C GLU A 523 -10.16 -26.21 -39.94
N GLY A 524 -9.92 -26.62 -38.69
CA GLY A 524 -10.39 -25.89 -37.50
C GLY A 524 -9.86 -24.45 -37.41
N ILE A 525 -8.60 -24.22 -37.79
CA ILE A 525 -8.01 -22.87 -37.78
C ILE A 525 -8.72 -21.94 -38.78
N ASN A 526 -9.10 -22.46 -39.94
CA ASN A 526 -9.85 -21.71 -40.95
C ASN A 526 -11.30 -21.49 -40.53
N ALA A 527 -11.88 -22.42 -39.76
CA ALA A 527 -13.19 -22.25 -39.14
C ALA A 527 -13.20 -21.09 -38.13
N VAL A 528 -12.23 -21.07 -37.22
CA VAL A 528 -12.09 -20.02 -36.20
C VAL A 528 -11.82 -18.66 -36.86
N LYS A 529 -10.89 -18.58 -37.81
CA LYS A 529 -10.61 -17.32 -38.54
C LYS A 529 -11.83 -16.80 -39.31
N ALA A 530 -12.62 -17.69 -39.94
CA ALA A 530 -13.83 -17.29 -40.65
C ALA A 530 -14.91 -16.75 -39.69
N ALA A 531 -15.08 -17.40 -38.53
CA ALA A 531 -16.05 -16.96 -37.52
C ALA A 531 -15.68 -15.60 -36.92
N LEU A 532 -14.40 -15.38 -36.59
CA LEU A 532 -13.93 -14.08 -36.07
C LEU A 532 -14.01 -12.97 -37.13
N LYS A 533 -13.76 -13.28 -38.41
CA LYS A 533 -13.97 -12.32 -39.51
C LYS A 533 -15.44 -11.96 -39.71
N ALA A 534 -16.38 -12.90 -39.50
CA ALA A 534 -17.81 -12.62 -39.58
C ALA A 534 -18.26 -11.63 -38.48
N ALA A 535 -17.67 -11.71 -37.29
CA ALA A 535 -17.90 -10.72 -36.23
C ALA A 535 -17.37 -9.34 -36.62
N ILE A 536 -16.15 -9.25 -37.17
CA ILE A 536 -15.57 -7.98 -37.61
C ILE A 536 -16.40 -7.37 -38.75
N ALA A 537 -17.00 -8.18 -39.63
CA ALA A 537 -17.86 -7.68 -40.71
C ALA A 537 -19.16 -7.01 -40.23
N LEU A 538 -19.60 -7.27 -38.98
CA LEU A 538 -20.74 -6.59 -38.35
C LEU A 538 -20.36 -5.24 -37.74
N SER A 539 -19.09 -4.81 -37.81
CA SER A 539 -18.67 -3.50 -37.31
C SER A 539 -19.27 -2.36 -38.12
N THR A 540 -19.83 -1.36 -37.46
CA THR A 540 -20.21 -0.09 -38.09
C THR A 540 -19.05 0.93 -37.94
N PRO A 541 -18.91 1.93 -38.83
CA PRO A 541 -17.86 2.94 -38.71
C PRO A 541 -17.97 3.78 -37.42
N GLU A 542 -19.13 3.80 -36.77
CA GLU A 542 -19.35 4.44 -35.47
C GLU A 542 -18.97 3.53 -34.28
N LEU A 543 -19.02 2.20 -34.46
CA LEU A 543 -18.75 1.21 -33.42
C LEU A 543 -17.78 0.12 -33.95
N PRO A 544 -16.46 0.38 -33.88
CA PRO A 544 -15.46 -0.58 -34.33
C PRO A 544 -15.36 -1.77 -33.36
N ILE A 545 -15.48 -2.99 -33.89
CA ILE A 545 -15.26 -4.24 -33.15
C ILE A 545 -13.82 -4.70 -33.39
N ASN A 546 -13.05 -4.83 -32.32
CA ASN A 546 -11.70 -5.38 -32.33
C ASN A 546 -11.66 -6.74 -31.63
N VAL A 547 -11.05 -7.73 -32.26
CA VAL A 547 -10.88 -9.08 -31.70
C VAL A 547 -9.39 -9.33 -31.48
N ASN A 548 -8.98 -9.52 -30.22
CA ASN A 548 -7.59 -9.87 -29.88
C ASN A 548 -7.51 -11.30 -29.36
N LEU A 549 -6.48 -12.02 -29.77
CA LEU A 549 -6.11 -13.33 -29.21
C LEU A 549 -5.32 -13.09 -27.93
N ILE A 550 -5.70 -13.76 -26.84
CA ILE A 550 -4.91 -13.78 -25.60
C ILE A 550 -4.02 -15.03 -25.60
N ALA A 551 -4.65 -16.19 -25.73
CA ALA A 551 -4.00 -17.49 -25.81
C ALA A 551 -4.99 -18.46 -26.45
N PRO A 552 -4.63 -19.39 -27.33
CA PRO A 552 -5.57 -20.42 -27.78
C PRO A 552 -6.05 -21.24 -26.56
N PRO A 553 -7.36 -21.45 -26.32
CA PRO A 553 -8.56 -21.12 -27.12
C PRO A 553 -9.31 -19.81 -26.72
N LEU A 554 -8.71 -18.95 -25.90
CA LEU A 554 -9.23 -17.68 -25.38
C LEU A 554 -9.05 -16.48 -26.32
N TYR A 555 -10.16 -15.84 -26.67
CA TYR A 555 -10.20 -14.61 -27.44
C TYR A 555 -10.98 -13.52 -26.69
N VAL A 556 -10.59 -12.28 -26.94
CA VAL A 556 -11.23 -11.09 -26.39
C VAL A 556 -11.88 -10.32 -27.53
N VAL A 557 -13.13 -9.93 -27.37
CA VAL A 557 -13.83 -9.04 -28.31
C VAL A 557 -14.10 -7.73 -27.59
N THR A 558 -13.62 -6.63 -28.16
CA THR A 558 -13.77 -5.28 -27.61
C THR A 558 -14.46 -4.37 -28.61
N THR A 559 -15.31 -3.48 -28.12
CA THR A 559 -15.89 -2.37 -28.90
C THR A 559 -15.83 -1.09 -28.06
N HIS A 560 -15.71 0.06 -28.72
CA HIS A 560 -15.83 1.35 -28.07
C HIS A 560 -17.20 1.95 -28.40
N SER A 561 -17.97 2.35 -27.40
CA SER A 561 -19.30 2.92 -27.59
C SER A 561 -19.57 4.05 -26.61
N LEU A 562 -20.23 5.11 -27.07
CA LEU A 562 -20.77 6.17 -26.20
C LEU A 562 -22.00 5.68 -25.43
N ASP A 563 -22.72 4.70 -26.00
CA ASP A 563 -23.94 4.12 -25.45
C ASP A 563 -23.69 2.68 -24.99
N LYS A 564 -23.84 2.44 -23.69
CA LYS A 564 -23.66 1.12 -23.07
C LYS A 564 -24.65 0.08 -23.63
N THR A 565 -25.91 0.46 -23.81
CA THR A 565 -26.98 -0.47 -24.25
C THR A 565 -26.79 -0.89 -25.71
N LYS A 566 -26.50 0.05 -26.60
CA LYS A 566 -26.27 -0.22 -28.03
C LYS A 566 -25.03 -1.08 -28.26
N GLY A 567 -23.94 -0.79 -27.53
CA GLY A 567 -22.71 -1.55 -27.69
C GLY A 567 -22.79 -2.98 -27.12
N VAL A 568 -23.55 -3.21 -26.04
CA VAL A 568 -23.81 -4.57 -25.52
C VAL A 568 -24.66 -5.37 -26.50
N ALA A 569 -25.68 -4.75 -27.12
CA ALA A 569 -26.52 -5.42 -28.12
C ALA A 569 -25.70 -5.84 -29.35
N LEU A 570 -24.86 -4.94 -29.88
CA LEU A 570 -24.03 -5.21 -31.05
C LEU A 570 -22.99 -6.31 -30.81
N LEU A 571 -22.33 -6.32 -29.64
CA LEU A 571 -21.47 -7.46 -29.27
C LEU A 571 -22.27 -8.76 -29.10
N GLY A 572 -23.50 -8.70 -28.59
CA GLY A 572 -24.40 -9.86 -28.53
C GLY A 572 -24.67 -10.46 -29.91
N GLU A 573 -25.02 -9.62 -30.89
CA GLU A 573 -25.23 -10.04 -32.28
C GLU A 573 -23.95 -10.63 -32.90
N ALA A 574 -22.79 -10.02 -32.63
CA ALA A 574 -21.50 -10.55 -33.07
C ALA A 574 -21.20 -11.94 -32.49
N LEU A 575 -21.50 -12.18 -31.21
CA LEU A 575 -21.34 -13.48 -30.56
C LEU A 575 -22.25 -14.55 -31.17
N GLU A 576 -23.50 -14.19 -31.48
CA GLU A 576 -24.43 -15.09 -32.17
C GLU A 576 -23.94 -15.45 -33.58
N ALA A 577 -23.36 -14.49 -34.31
CA ALA A 577 -22.76 -14.74 -35.61
C ALA A 577 -21.55 -15.69 -35.53
N ILE A 578 -20.65 -15.51 -34.54
CA ILE A 578 -19.52 -16.42 -34.32
C ILE A 578 -20.05 -17.82 -34.01
N LYS A 579 -21.04 -17.94 -33.13
CA LYS A 579 -21.64 -19.22 -32.75
C LYS A 579 -22.17 -19.99 -33.96
N LYS A 580 -22.94 -19.34 -34.84
CA LYS A 580 -23.48 -19.97 -36.06
C LYS A 580 -22.37 -20.52 -36.97
N VAL A 581 -21.33 -19.72 -37.26
CA VAL A 581 -20.24 -20.12 -38.17
C VAL A 581 -19.39 -21.25 -37.60
N ILE A 582 -19.21 -21.29 -36.27
CA ILE A 582 -18.46 -22.34 -35.57
C ILE A 582 -19.25 -23.65 -35.52
N GLU A 583 -20.55 -23.59 -35.23
CA GLU A 583 -21.43 -24.77 -35.21
C GLU A 583 -21.55 -25.43 -36.60
N GLU A 584 -21.64 -24.63 -37.68
CA GLU A 584 -21.64 -25.14 -39.07
C GLU A 584 -20.38 -25.96 -39.42
N LYS A 585 -19.25 -25.65 -38.78
CA LYS A 585 -17.95 -26.28 -39.02
C LYS A 585 -17.55 -27.31 -37.95
N GLY A 586 -18.47 -27.65 -37.04
CA GLY A 586 -18.26 -28.67 -36.01
C GLY A 586 -17.36 -28.24 -34.86
N GLY A 587 -17.29 -26.94 -34.53
CA GLY A 587 -16.65 -26.44 -33.32
C GLY A 587 -17.64 -26.06 -32.21
N ASP A 588 -17.11 -25.62 -31.06
CA ASP A 588 -17.89 -25.17 -29.91
C ASP A 588 -17.44 -23.77 -29.45
N LEU A 589 -18.38 -22.97 -28.98
CA LEU A 589 -18.15 -21.63 -28.43
C LEU A 589 -18.69 -21.54 -27.01
N LYS A 590 -17.81 -21.21 -26.06
CA LYS A 590 -18.15 -20.98 -24.65
C LYS A 590 -17.85 -19.54 -24.24
N ILE A 591 -18.87 -18.81 -23.80
CA ILE A 591 -18.73 -17.44 -23.33
C ILE A 591 -18.25 -17.47 -21.88
N LYS A 592 -17.04 -16.97 -21.60
CA LYS A 592 -16.52 -16.84 -20.23
C LYS A 592 -17.01 -15.57 -19.56
N MET A 593 -17.08 -14.47 -20.32
CA MET A 593 -17.60 -13.20 -19.85
C MET A 593 -18.57 -12.64 -20.89
N ALA A 594 -19.83 -12.46 -20.49
CA ALA A 594 -20.86 -11.83 -21.30
C ALA A 594 -20.50 -10.35 -21.58
N PRO A 595 -20.97 -9.76 -22.69
CA PRO A 595 -20.65 -8.40 -23.07
C PRO A 595 -21.04 -7.40 -21.96
N ARG A 596 -20.03 -6.75 -21.38
CA ARG A 596 -20.21 -5.73 -20.33
C ARG A 596 -19.25 -4.57 -20.52
N ALA A 597 -19.65 -3.39 -20.06
CA ALA A 597 -18.77 -2.23 -19.97
C ALA A 597 -17.64 -2.52 -18.98
N VAL A 598 -16.41 -2.25 -19.40
CA VAL A 598 -15.18 -2.56 -18.68
C VAL A 598 -14.77 -1.35 -17.85
N THR A 599 -14.38 -1.59 -16.60
CA THR A 599 -13.74 -0.59 -15.74
C THR A 599 -12.22 -0.62 -15.91
N GLU A 600 -11.53 0.45 -15.55
CA GLU A 600 -10.05 0.52 -15.63
C GLU A 600 -9.35 -0.63 -14.88
N THR A 601 -9.97 -1.14 -13.81
CA THR A 601 -9.51 -2.32 -13.07
C THR A 601 -9.47 -3.57 -13.94
N ASP A 602 -10.53 -3.82 -14.70
CA ASP A 602 -10.71 -5.01 -15.52
C ASP A 602 -9.76 -4.99 -16.74
N ASP A 603 -9.41 -3.80 -17.24
CA ASP A 603 -8.38 -3.61 -18.26
C ASP A 603 -6.97 -3.89 -17.71
N SER A 604 -6.69 -3.49 -16.46
CA SER A 604 -5.40 -3.79 -15.81
C SER A 604 -5.20 -5.29 -15.53
N GLU A 605 -6.27 -6.00 -15.16
CA GLU A 605 -6.23 -7.45 -14.95
C GLU A 605 -5.96 -8.20 -16.26
N LEU A 606 -6.55 -7.72 -17.37
CA LEU A 606 -6.29 -8.28 -18.69
C LEU A 606 -4.85 -8.09 -19.12
N ALA A 607 -4.29 -6.90 -18.95
CA ALA A 607 -2.91 -6.62 -19.35
C ALA A 607 -1.93 -7.55 -18.62
N LYS A 608 -2.13 -7.77 -17.32
CA LYS A 608 -1.34 -8.72 -16.53
C LYS A 608 -1.50 -10.15 -17.02
N LEU A 609 -2.71 -10.53 -17.40
CA LEU A 609 -3.00 -11.86 -17.92
C LEU A 609 -2.32 -12.08 -19.29
N MET A 610 -2.33 -11.07 -20.17
CA MET A 610 -1.62 -11.11 -21.45
C MET A 610 -0.11 -11.23 -21.26
N GLU A 611 0.49 -10.39 -20.41
CA GLU A 611 1.93 -10.43 -20.11
C GLU A 611 2.36 -11.77 -19.51
N LYS A 612 1.52 -12.37 -18.66
CA LYS A 612 1.78 -13.69 -18.08
C LYS A 612 1.83 -14.78 -19.16
N PHE A 613 0.91 -14.76 -20.12
CA PHE A 613 0.91 -15.72 -21.22
C PHE A 613 2.04 -15.47 -22.22
N GLU A 614 2.43 -14.22 -22.45
CA GLU A 614 3.60 -13.88 -23.27
C GLU A 614 4.88 -14.46 -22.64
N LYS A 615 5.08 -14.30 -21.33
CA LYS A 615 6.21 -14.91 -20.61
C LYS A 615 6.21 -16.44 -20.66
N GLU A 616 5.04 -17.06 -20.47
CA GLU A 616 4.90 -18.53 -20.57
C GLU A 616 5.26 -19.03 -21.98
N ASN A 617 4.93 -18.27 -23.04
CA ASN A 617 5.31 -18.61 -24.41
C ASN A 617 6.81 -18.40 -24.67
N GLU A 618 7.42 -17.36 -24.09
CA GLU A 618 8.86 -17.11 -24.22
C GLU A 618 9.70 -18.19 -23.52
N GLU A 619 9.32 -18.57 -22.30
CA GLU A 619 10.01 -19.63 -21.53
C GLU A 619 9.94 -21.00 -22.20
N GLY A 620 8.85 -21.30 -22.92
CA GLY A 620 8.67 -22.57 -23.63
C GLY A 620 9.48 -22.72 -24.92
N SER A 621 10.12 -21.67 -25.41
CA SER A 621 10.91 -21.69 -26.66
C SER A 621 12.40 -22.03 -26.47
N GLY A 622 12.85 -22.21 -25.22
CA GLY A 622 14.27 -22.40 -24.88
C GLY A 622 14.81 -23.84 -24.89
N ASP A 623 13.96 -24.86 -25.14
CA ASP A 623 14.35 -26.28 -25.01
C ASP A 623 14.50 -27.03 -26.36
N ASP A 624 14.38 -26.36 -27.53
CA ASP A 624 14.32 -27.01 -28.85
C ASP A 624 15.58 -26.86 -29.74
N ASP A 625 16.76 -26.53 -29.20
CA ASP A 625 18.01 -26.35 -29.98
C ASP A 625 19.20 -27.22 -29.50
N ASP A 626 19.00 -28.50 -29.17
CA ASP A 626 20.12 -29.42 -28.83
C ASP A 626 19.96 -30.87 -29.36
N ASP A 627 19.27 -31.07 -30.50
CA ASP A 627 19.33 -32.35 -31.23
C ASP A 627 20.16 -32.20 -32.52
N GLU A 628 21.48 -32.14 -32.35
CA GLU A 628 22.47 -32.29 -33.42
C GLU A 628 22.41 -33.75 -33.94
N TYR A 629 21.69 -33.95 -35.05
CA TYR A 629 21.65 -35.23 -35.76
C TYR A 629 23.05 -35.55 -36.33
N ASN A 630 23.69 -36.57 -35.75
CA ASN A 630 24.88 -37.21 -36.31
C ASN A 630 24.58 -37.80 -37.70
N GLU A 631 25.18 -37.22 -38.72
CA GLU A 631 25.17 -37.68 -40.10
C GLU A 631 26.46 -38.50 -40.38
N GLU A 632 26.41 -39.83 -40.18
CA GLU A 632 27.41 -40.75 -40.75
C GLU A 632 26.72 -42.00 -41.31
N GLY A 633 26.90 -42.25 -42.61
CA GLY A 633 26.74 -43.59 -43.19
C GLY A 633 26.04 -43.67 -44.54
N MET A 634 26.76 -43.33 -45.62
CA MET A 634 26.39 -43.70 -46.99
C MET A 634 26.31 -45.23 -47.21
N VAL A 635 25.54 -45.57 -48.26
CA VAL A 635 25.75 -46.60 -49.31
C VAL A 635 24.59 -47.59 -49.39
N GLY A 636 23.77 -47.43 -50.45
CA GLY A 636 22.72 -48.37 -50.82
C GLY A 636 23.23 -49.63 -51.54
N PRO A 637 22.31 -50.47 -52.02
CA PRO A 637 22.52 -51.11 -53.31
C PRO A 637 21.33 -50.95 -54.25
N ASP A 638 21.66 -50.93 -55.54
CA ASP A 638 20.76 -51.12 -56.66
C ASP A 638 19.89 -52.38 -56.50
N MET A 639 18.56 -52.19 -56.55
CA MET A 639 17.54 -52.92 -57.36
C MET A 639 16.16 -52.82 -56.74
#